data_AF-V5GNM5-F1
#
_entry.id   AF-V5GNM5-F1
#
_cell.length_a   1.000
_cell.length_b   1.000
_cell.length_c   1.000
_cell.angle_alpha   90.00
_cell.angle_beta   90.00
_cell.angle_gamma   90.00
#
_symmetry.space_group_name_H-M   'P 1'
#
loop_
_entity.id
_entity.type
_entity.pdbx_description
1 polymer ?
#
loop_
_entity_poly.entity_id
_entity_poly.type
_entity_poly.pdbx_seq_one_letter_code
_entity_poly.pdbx_strand_id
1 'polypeptide(L)'
;MSSVGQNNDARRQLAKELLSTSGTGSAANRVAQLIDTNDGASARSFGLAVVSQAASSPASVGMAHLTAAILYARPAVGRFRLDLNTPQSLLKEADAVLAQLNQRHNEHTASSNSSQLGIALRSALQLDSQSAVPACQLLALLLSGLREDDAKLLNDAQLHLGWLISIAELIEGQSHKPSDLDLCWLAAYGGLHQSDGSTQAKEDTEQQQTTAFDSLLASFDAAHPPPSSLGGRPDRPGVTDPALLRFRAAWDAFCHRLLELTGSASLSAPFALVPESHAVQRLLSQILRTGDVDLFRSLSTSRASATLSPSQLEALVLDVSTELFDKSNVASTRSRDVRLSLDVLSALPANSARAKAQKDFIEAACRLSSFKVKSILHPGSLMEPLEIRSTPDKLELVARLLATQGDAHRSPELVLDVANRLCGLSPSDRTLVEARTLAMLADAATAAEDFEDASGFCQRLVDKVATTRTRPSAAAIVEIAWKTCFQLSKHPAWEDTPERITMLAHAMTMCPPNQLGGMLRQWATLDAQLAREVGEGKMFASAKKAASAEGGVGGGGWLGGKGEYTAASVGAMVGSAANMLPLSFSPLSYFGNAATGTGAVVQRAGGVAKEGEVDARTAKLFDFDGVSGASGEGGGGAGGAGGYVDPTERAVRAARAARDFLGWKSDQPGSQQDQKQQQGGGGGGGLGGFSLSRGVGWLIGDGEKR
;
A
#
# COMPACT_ATOMS: atom_id res chain seq x y z
N MET A 1 -54.29 -10.91 -13.75
CA MET A 1 -54.68 -9.59 -13.21
C MET A 1 -56.10 -9.53 -12.62
N SER A 2 -57.05 -10.41 -12.98
CA SER A 2 -58.42 -10.37 -12.40
C SER A 2 -58.55 -10.90 -10.95
N SER A 3 -57.66 -11.78 -10.49
CA SER A 3 -57.73 -12.35 -9.13
C SER A 3 -57.25 -11.40 -8.02
N VAL A 4 -56.29 -10.51 -8.32
CA VAL A 4 -55.77 -9.52 -7.36
C VAL A 4 -56.81 -8.43 -7.07
N GLY A 5 -57.58 -8.02 -8.09
CA GLY A 5 -58.66 -7.04 -7.95
C GLY A 5 -59.81 -7.53 -7.07
N GLN A 6 -60.28 -8.76 -7.27
CA GLN A 6 -61.33 -9.37 -6.44
C GLN A 6 -60.93 -9.44 -4.96
N ASN A 7 -59.65 -9.68 -4.67
CA ASN A 7 -59.14 -9.77 -3.32
C ASN A 7 -58.98 -8.38 -2.64
N ASN A 8 -58.79 -7.30 -3.41
CA ASN A 8 -58.80 -5.92 -2.88
C ASN A 8 -60.21 -5.49 -2.47
N ASP A 9 -61.21 -5.78 -3.30
CA ASP A 9 -62.60 -5.38 -3.02
C ASP A 9 -63.18 -6.14 -1.82
N ALA A 10 -62.88 -7.44 -1.70
CA ALA A 10 -63.23 -8.24 -0.53
C ALA A 10 -62.58 -7.69 0.76
N ARG A 11 -61.29 -7.34 0.71
CA ARG A 11 -60.59 -6.70 1.84
C ARG A 11 -61.23 -5.37 2.24
N ARG A 12 -61.61 -4.55 1.27
CA ARG A 12 -62.32 -3.27 1.54
C ARG A 12 -63.70 -3.48 2.13
N GLN A 13 -64.44 -4.51 1.71
CA GLN A 13 -65.74 -4.85 2.29
C GLN A 13 -65.61 -5.31 3.75
N LEU A 14 -64.66 -6.19 4.04
CA LEU A 14 -64.35 -6.63 5.42
C LEU A 14 -63.89 -5.47 6.30
N ALA A 15 -63.08 -4.56 5.76
CA ALA A 15 -62.66 -3.34 6.46
C ALA A 15 -63.86 -2.46 6.83
N LYS A 16 -64.83 -2.30 5.93
CA LYS A 16 -66.09 -1.57 6.20
C LYS A 16 -66.92 -2.26 7.28
N GLU A 17 -67.06 -3.57 7.22
CA GLU A 17 -67.81 -4.35 8.22
C GLU A 17 -67.18 -4.21 9.61
N LEU A 18 -65.85 -4.30 9.70
CA LEU A 18 -65.12 -4.15 10.96
C LEU A 18 -65.29 -2.75 11.57
N LEU A 19 -65.24 -1.70 10.75
CA LEU A 19 -65.49 -0.33 11.21
C LEU A 19 -66.93 -0.12 11.66
N SER A 20 -67.90 -0.72 10.97
CA SER A 20 -69.32 -0.61 11.32
C SER A 20 -69.68 -1.31 12.63
N THR A 21 -68.97 -2.39 12.97
CA THR A 21 -69.25 -3.22 14.16
C THR A 21 -68.47 -2.78 15.39
N SER A 22 -67.25 -2.25 15.23
CA SER A 22 -66.30 -2.08 16.33
C SER A 22 -66.05 -0.62 16.73
N GLY A 23 -66.40 0.36 15.90
CA GLY A 23 -65.94 1.74 16.07
C GLY A 23 -64.42 1.89 15.82
N THR A 24 -63.95 3.13 15.58
CA THR A 24 -62.59 3.41 15.08
C THR A 24 -61.48 3.01 16.04
N GLY A 25 -61.62 3.27 17.35
CA GLY A 25 -60.59 2.94 18.35
C GLY A 25 -60.44 1.44 18.63
N SER A 26 -61.56 0.71 18.75
CA SER A 26 -61.53 -0.75 18.93
C SER A 26 -61.01 -1.46 17.67
N ALA A 27 -61.36 -0.94 16.49
CA ALA A 27 -60.83 -1.40 15.22
C ALA A 27 -59.30 -1.27 15.16
N ALA A 28 -58.75 -0.12 15.57
CA ALA A 28 -57.31 0.11 15.59
C ALA A 28 -56.55 -0.91 16.46
N ASN A 29 -57.03 -1.17 17.68
CA ASN A 29 -56.43 -2.16 18.57
C ASN A 29 -56.51 -3.59 18.02
N ARG A 30 -57.64 -3.97 17.41
CA ARG A 30 -57.81 -5.28 16.77
C ARG A 30 -56.87 -5.47 15.57
N VAL A 31 -56.67 -4.42 14.77
CA VAL A 31 -55.74 -4.46 13.63
C VAL A 31 -54.30 -4.53 14.10
N ALA A 32 -53.91 -3.78 15.13
CA ALA A 32 -52.58 -3.87 15.72
C ALA A 32 -52.30 -5.28 16.28
N GLN A 33 -53.26 -5.87 17.00
CA GLN A 33 -53.13 -7.24 17.51
C GLN A 33 -53.06 -8.29 16.39
N LEU A 34 -53.80 -8.07 15.28
CA LEU A 34 -53.73 -8.93 14.11
C LEU A 34 -52.32 -8.93 13.50
N ILE A 35 -51.70 -7.75 13.38
CA ILE A 35 -50.32 -7.63 12.88
C ILE A 35 -49.34 -8.31 13.82
N ASP A 36 -49.50 -8.18 15.13
CA ASP A 36 -48.61 -8.81 16.10
C ASP A 36 -48.69 -10.35 16.10
N THR A 37 -49.85 -10.91 15.74
CA THR A 37 -50.09 -12.36 15.74
C THR A 37 -49.89 -13.03 14.39
N ASN A 38 -50.11 -12.32 13.29
CA ASN A 38 -50.08 -12.86 11.94
C ASN A 38 -49.51 -11.84 10.93
N ASP A 39 -48.26 -11.41 11.16
CA ASP A 39 -47.61 -10.42 10.31
C ASP A 39 -47.30 -10.96 8.92
N GLY A 40 -47.50 -10.12 7.92
CA GLY A 40 -47.26 -10.40 6.52
C GLY A 40 -47.84 -9.33 5.62
N ALA A 41 -47.44 -9.34 4.35
CA ALA A 41 -47.89 -8.33 3.37
C ALA A 41 -49.43 -8.25 3.25
N SER A 42 -50.13 -9.39 3.37
CA SER A 42 -51.60 -9.43 3.33
C SER A 42 -52.22 -8.79 4.58
N ALA A 43 -51.70 -9.05 5.77
CA ALA A 43 -52.20 -8.47 7.02
C ALA A 43 -52.00 -6.95 7.05
N ARG A 44 -50.83 -6.47 6.61
CA ARG A 44 -50.54 -5.03 6.50
C ARG A 44 -51.38 -4.34 5.44
N SER A 45 -51.60 -4.98 4.28
CA SER A 45 -52.51 -4.45 3.26
C SER A 45 -53.95 -4.33 3.77
N PHE A 46 -54.43 -5.29 4.58
CA PHE A 46 -55.74 -5.22 5.20
C PHE A 46 -55.81 -4.09 6.22
N GLY A 47 -54.77 -3.92 7.05
CA GLY A 47 -54.66 -2.79 7.97
C GLY A 47 -54.72 -1.43 7.25
N LEU A 48 -53.99 -1.27 6.15
CA LEU A 48 -54.03 -0.07 5.31
C LEU A 48 -55.40 0.16 4.68
N ALA A 49 -56.09 -0.91 4.25
CA ALA A 49 -57.47 -0.80 3.75
C ALA A 49 -58.44 -0.34 4.84
N VAL A 50 -58.29 -0.81 6.08
CA VAL A 50 -59.07 -0.32 7.24
C VAL A 50 -58.83 1.16 7.48
N VAL A 51 -57.57 1.60 7.47
CA VAL A 51 -57.21 3.02 7.59
C VAL A 51 -57.84 3.84 6.47
N SER A 52 -57.73 3.42 5.20
CA SER A 52 -58.31 4.14 4.05
C SER A 52 -59.82 4.31 4.16
N GLN A 53 -60.54 3.26 4.61
CA GLN A 53 -61.99 3.34 4.82
C GLN A 53 -62.34 4.23 6.02
N ALA A 54 -61.57 4.17 7.11
CA ALA A 54 -61.76 5.02 8.27
C ALA A 54 -61.47 6.50 7.97
N ALA A 55 -60.49 6.77 7.09
CA ALA A 55 -60.12 8.11 6.64
C ALA A 55 -61.26 8.82 5.89
N SER A 56 -62.22 8.07 5.33
CA SER A 56 -63.43 8.62 4.69
C SER A 56 -64.49 9.07 5.70
N SER A 57 -64.36 8.71 6.98
CA SER A 57 -65.30 9.06 8.06
C SER A 57 -64.85 10.32 8.82
N PRO A 58 -65.75 11.17 9.33
CA PRO A 58 -65.40 12.35 10.13
C PRO A 58 -64.80 12.06 11.51
N ALA A 59 -64.90 10.82 12.02
CA ALA A 59 -64.46 10.43 13.37
C ALA A 59 -63.05 9.77 13.40
N SER A 60 -62.16 10.14 12.48
CA SER A 60 -60.88 9.44 12.21
C SER A 60 -59.73 9.74 13.18
N VAL A 61 -60.03 10.08 14.44
CA VAL A 61 -59.01 10.39 15.46
C VAL A 61 -58.15 9.16 15.71
N GLY A 62 -56.82 9.30 15.56
CA GLY A 62 -55.85 8.21 15.82
C GLY A 62 -55.49 7.33 14.63
N MET A 63 -56.03 7.58 13.42
CA MET A 63 -55.69 6.79 12.23
C MET A 63 -54.25 7.03 11.74
N ALA A 64 -53.68 8.21 11.98
CA ALA A 64 -52.27 8.49 11.72
C ALA A 64 -51.35 7.60 12.56
N HIS A 65 -51.61 7.53 13.87
CA HIS A 65 -50.88 6.67 14.81
C HIS A 65 -51.01 5.18 14.46
N LEU A 66 -52.21 4.73 14.06
CA LEU A 66 -52.39 3.35 13.56
C LEU A 66 -51.58 3.10 12.29
N THR A 67 -51.57 4.04 11.35
CA THR A 67 -50.79 3.92 10.11
C THR A 67 -49.30 3.80 10.41
N ALA A 68 -48.77 4.65 11.28
CA ALA A 68 -47.38 4.55 11.74
C ALA A 68 -47.11 3.20 12.44
N ALA A 69 -48.01 2.73 13.32
CA ALA A 69 -47.86 1.43 13.96
C ALA A 69 -47.84 0.27 12.94
N ILE A 70 -48.69 0.30 11.90
CA ILE A 70 -48.70 -0.70 10.83
C ILE A 70 -47.39 -0.67 10.03
N LEU A 71 -46.83 0.51 9.77
CA LEU A 71 -45.63 0.68 8.95
C LEU A 71 -44.34 0.33 9.71
N TYR A 72 -44.20 0.77 10.96
CA TYR A 72 -42.97 0.60 11.75
C TYR A 72 -42.95 -0.63 12.66
N ALA A 73 -44.02 -1.41 12.73
CA ALA A 73 -44.03 -2.63 13.54
C ALA A 73 -42.99 -3.66 13.05
N ARG A 74 -42.37 -4.33 14.01
CA ARG A 74 -41.48 -5.49 13.85
C ARG A 74 -41.92 -6.60 14.82
N PRO A 75 -43.04 -7.27 14.57
CA PRO A 75 -43.55 -8.27 15.49
C PRO A 75 -42.63 -9.50 15.56
N ALA A 76 -42.61 -10.15 16.72
CA ALA A 76 -41.79 -11.35 16.94
C ALA A 76 -42.23 -12.52 16.06
N VAL A 77 -43.51 -12.56 15.69
CA VAL A 77 -44.13 -13.58 14.85
C VAL A 77 -44.13 -13.10 13.40
N GLY A 78 -43.76 -13.97 12.46
CA GLY A 78 -43.72 -13.66 11.02
C GLY A 78 -42.45 -12.93 10.55
N ARG A 79 -41.77 -12.19 11.44
CA ARG A 79 -40.53 -11.42 11.14
C ARG A 79 -40.64 -10.49 9.93
N PHE A 80 -41.86 -10.15 9.51
CA PHE A 80 -42.05 -9.29 8.36
C PHE A 80 -41.63 -7.87 8.72
N ARG A 81 -40.87 -7.25 7.84
CA ARG A 81 -40.38 -5.88 7.97
C ARG A 81 -40.64 -5.16 6.66
N LEU A 82 -40.93 -3.87 6.75
CA LEU A 82 -40.99 -3.01 5.58
C LEU A 82 -39.55 -2.70 5.15
N ASP A 83 -38.96 -3.62 4.39
CA ASP A 83 -37.60 -3.58 3.86
C ASP A 83 -37.59 -3.45 2.33
N LEU A 84 -36.41 -3.51 1.73
CA LEU A 84 -36.20 -3.48 0.28
C LEU A 84 -36.77 -4.69 -0.48
N ASN A 85 -37.22 -5.75 0.22
CA ASN A 85 -37.87 -6.92 -0.35
C ASN A 85 -39.41 -6.80 -0.35
N THR A 86 -39.95 -5.75 0.25
CA THR A 86 -41.39 -5.49 0.29
C THR A 86 -41.97 -5.42 -1.14
N PRO A 87 -43.10 -6.11 -1.42
CA PRO A 87 -43.74 -6.02 -2.72
C PRO A 87 -44.18 -4.57 -3.03
N GLN A 88 -43.86 -4.08 -4.24
CA GLN A 88 -44.21 -2.72 -4.67
C GLN A 88 -45.71 -2.40 -4.57
N SER A 89 -46.58 -3.40 -4.66
CA SER A 89 -48.02 -3.21 -4.48
C SER A 89 -48.38 -2.69 -3.07
N LEU A 90 -47.67 -3.18 -2.04
CA LEU A 90 -47.90 -2.76 -0.66
C LEU A 90 -47.33 -1.35 -0.43
N LEU A 91 -46.16 -1.04 -0.99
CA LEU A 91 -45.56 0.30 -0.90
C LEU A 91 -46.45 1.36 -1.57
N LYS A 92 -47.00 1.07 -2.76
CA LYS A 92 -47.95 1.94 -3.46
C LYS A 92 -49.27 2.11 -2.71
N GLU A 93 -49.75 1.06 -2.04
CA GLU A 93 -50.94 1.13 -1.21
C GLU A 93 -50.70 1.99 0.03
N ALA A 94 -49.56 1.82 0.71
CA ALA A 94 -49.17 2.65 1.84
C ALA A 94 -49.03 4.13 1.47
N ASP A 95 -48.39 4.44 0.34
CA ASP A 95 -48.21 5.81 -0.15
C ASP A 95 -49.56 6.46 -0.48
N ALA A 96 -50.47 5.74 -1.15
CA ALA A 96 -51.81 6.21 -1.43
C ALA A 96 -52.62 6.52 -0.16
N VAL A 97 -52.48 5.70 0.88
CA VAL A 97 -53.16 5.92 2.17
C VAL A 97 -52.59 7.13 2.90
N LEU A 98 -51.26 7.28 2.92
CA LEU A 98 -50.60 8.44 3.52
C LEU A 98 -51.00 9.74 2.80
N ALA A 99 -51.01 9.73 1.46
CA ALA A 99 -51.46 10.87 0.66
C ALA A 99 -52.92 11.26 0.93
N GLN A 100 -53.81 10.27 1.09
CA GLN A 100 -55.22 10.52 1.46
C GLN A 100 -55.35 11.17 2.85
N LEU A 101 -54.57 10.70 3.83
CA LEU A 101 -54.59 11.25 5.18
C LEU A 101 -53.98 12.67 5.24
N ASN A 102 -52.91 12.92 4.48
CA ASN A 102 -52.25 14.23 4.40
C ASN A 102 -53.12 15.29 3.71
N GLN A 103 -53.85 14.94 2.63
CA GLN A 103 -54.79 15.85 1.98
C GLN A 103 -55.85 16.40 2.95
N ARG A 104 -56.18 15.64 3.98
CA ARG A 104 -57.18 16.01 4.99
C ARG A 104 -56.61 16.89 6.11
N HIS A 105 -55.33 16.75 6.44
CA HIS A 105 -54.67 17.46 7.54
C HIS A 105 -53.96 18.76 7.12
N ASN A 106 -54.02 19.14 5.84
CA ASN A 106 -53.29 20.28 5.25
C ASN A 106 -53.72 21.68 5.72
N GLU A 107 -54.42 21.80 6.86
CA GLU A 107 -54.74 23.08 7.50
C GLU A 107 -53.83 23.30 8.72
N HIS A 108 -52.79 24.13 8.52
CA HIS A 108 -51.89 24.71 9.51
C HIS A 108 -51.02 23.74 10.34
N THR A 109 -49.71 23.69 10.04
CA THR A 109 -48.65 23.60 11.06
C THR A 109 -47.28 23.89 10.46
N ALA A 110 -46.50 24.71 11.16
CA ALA A 110 -45.14 25.09 10.79
C ALA A 110 -44.11 24.08 11.33
N SER A 111 -43.03 23.94 10.57
CA SER A 111 -41.92 23.00 10.73
C SER A 111 -41.25 23.02 12.11
N SER A 112 -41.31 21.90 12.83
CA SER A 112 -40.29 21.54 13.82
C SER A 112 -39.54 20.31 13.31
N ASN A 113 -38.21 20.36 13.27
CA ASN A 113 -37.38 19.45 12.46
C ASN A 113 -37.00 18.11 13.11
N SER A 114 -37.47 17.81 14.33
CA SER A 114 -37.13 16.57 15.04
C SER A 114 -38.35 15.66 15.20
N SER A 115 -38.36 14.51 14.51
CA SER A 115 -39.36 13.46 14.70
C SER A 115 -39.10 12.76 16.04
N GLN A 116 -40.03 12.85 17.00
CA GLN A 116 -39.92 12.14 18.28
C GLN A 116 -40.03 10.61 18.07
N LEU A 117 -40.78 10.18 17.05
CA LEU A 117 -40.79 8.78 16.59
C LEU A 117 -39.38 8.28 16.26
N GLY A 118 -38.59 9.05 15.51
CA GLY A 118 -37.21 8.69 15.15
C GLY A 118 -36.30 8.54 16.38
N ILE A 119 -36.48 9.37 17.42
CA ILE A 119 -35.73 9.26 18.68
C ILE A 119 -36.11 7.99 19.44
N ALA A 120 -37.40 7.67 19.53
CA ALA A 120 -37.88 6.47 20.20
C ALA A 120 -37.44 5.18 19.48
N LEU A 121 -37.47 5.17 18.14
CA LEU A 121 -36.97 4.06 17.35
C LEU A 121 -35.46 3.93 17.44
N ARG A 122 -34.71 5.03 17.47
CA ARG A 122 -33.25 5.02 17.63
C ARG A 122 -32.84 4.37 18.95
N SER A 123 -33.47 4.71 20.07
CA SER A 123 -33.13 4.10 21.36
C SER A 123 -33.41 2.60 21.38
N ALA A 124 -34.50 2.16 20.74
CA ALA A 124 -34.83 0.73 20.60
C ALA A 124 -33.85 -0.02 19.68
N LEU A 125 -33.48 0.56 18.53
CA LEU A 125 -32.58 -0.06 17.56
C LEU A 125 -31.12 -0.06 18.01
N GLN A 126 -30.69 0.92 18.80
CA GLN A 126 -29.35 0.94 19.40
C GLN A 126 -29.11 -0.24 20.35
N LEU A 127 -30.16 -0.72 21.03
CA LEU A 127 -30.07 -1.88 21.93
C LEU A 127 -29.98 -3.20 21.15
N ASP A 128 -30.80 -3.36 20.11
CA ASP A 128 -30.75 -4.52 19.22
C ASP A 128 -31.38 -4.19 17.86
N SER A 129 -30.59 -4.34 16.79
CA SER A 129 -31.03 -4.19 15.40
C SER A 129 -32.15 -5.16 14.99
N GLN A 130 -32.29 -6.29 15.70
CA GLN A 130 -33.29 -7.31 15.47
C GLN A 130 -34.44 -7.27 16.48
N SER A 131 -34.47 -6.26 17.36
CA SER A 131 -35.49 -6.13 18.39
C SER A 131 -36.89 -6.19 17.81
N ALA A 132 -37.74 -6.97 18.47
CA ALA A 132 -39.15 -7.03 18.14
C ALA A 132 -39.84 -5.79 18.72
N VAL A 133 -40.56 -5.07 17.87
CA VAL A 133 -41.36 -3.90 18.22
C VAL A 133 -42.81 -4.19 17.86
N PRO A 134 -43.64 -4.68 18.80
CA PRO A 134 -45.04 -4.98 18.54
C PRO A 134 -45.83 -3.74 18.12
N ALA A 135 -46.73 -3.89 17.15
CA ALA A 135 -47.64 -2.87 16.67
C ALA A 135 -48.51 -2.30 17.80
N CYS A 136 -48.97 -3.14 18.74
CA CYS A 136 -49.75 -2.68 19.89
C CYS A 136 -48.95 -1.76 20.80
N GLN A 137 -47.65 -2.06 20.99
CA GLN A 137 -46.76 -1.26 21.83
C GLN A 137 -46.45 0.08 21.15
N LEU A 138 -46.18 0.08 19.85
CA LEU A 138 -46.01 1.32 19.07
C LEU A 138 -47.26 2.18 19.12
N LEU A 139 -48.43 1.58 18.89
CA LEU A 139 -49.71 2.30 18.94
C LEU A 139 -49.94 2.90 20.34
N ALA A 140 -49.67 2.15 21.40
CA ALA A 140 -49.79 2.65 22.76
C ALA A 140 -48.80 3.79 23.05
N LEU A 141 -47.54 3.70 22.62
CA LEU A 141 -46.52 4.75 22.80
C LEU A 141 -46.89 6.03 22.05
N LEU A 142 -47.32 5.87 20.80
CA LEU A 142 -47.81 6.93 19.93
C LEU A 142 -49.03 7.64 20.52
N LEU A 143 -49.98 6.91 21.10
CA LEU A 143 -51.16 7.48 21.75
C LEU A 143 -50.90 8.07 23.15
N SER A 144 -49.89 7.60 23.88
CA SER A 144 -49.69 7.92 25.31
C SER A 144 -48.61 8.98 25.58
N GLY A 145 -47.56 9.03 24.77
CA GLY A 145 -46.35 9.81 25.10
C GLY A 145 -45.97 10.87 24.08
N LEU A 146 -46.48 10.78 22.86
CA LEU A 146 -46.09 11.62 21.74
C LEU A 146 -47.27 12.55 21.40
N ARG A 147 -47.29 13.76 21.95
CA ARG A 147 -48.13 14.85 21.39
C ARG A 147 -47.52 15.32 20.06
N GLU A 148 -47.26 14.39 19.15
CA GLU A 148 -46.90 14.72 17.80
C GLU A 148 -48.16 15.15 17.06
N ASP A 149 -48.04 16.25 16.32
CA ASP A 149 -49.09 16.65 15.39
C ASP A 149 -49.28 15.51 14.39
N ASP A 150 -50.50 14.97 14.27
CA ASP A 150 -50.85 13.89 13.33
C ASP A 150 -50.31 14.17 11.91
N ALA A 151 -50.34 15.45 11.50
CA ALA A 151 -49.81 15.93 10.22
C ALA A 151 -48.29 15.72 10.08
N LYS A 152 -47.52 15.93 11.15
CA LYS A 152 -46.07 15.76 11.14
C LYS A 152 -45.69 14.28 11.06
N LEU A 153 -46.34 13.43 11.85
CA LEU A 153 -46.13 11.98 11.84
C LEU A 153 -46.40 11.40 10.44
N LEU A 154 -47.47 11.86 9.78
CA LEU A 154 -47.82 11.44 8.43
C LEU A 154 -46.82 11.94 7.38
N ASN A 155 -46.35 13.19 7.49
CA ASN A 155 -45.32 13.73 6.62
C ASN A 155 -43.99 12.97 6.77
N ASP A 156 -43.55 12.70 8.00
CA ASP A 156 -42.35 11.92 8.27
C ASP A 156 -42.49 10.48 7.72
N ALA A 157 -43.65 9.84 7.92
CA ALA A 157 -43.92 8.51 7.36
C ALA A 157 -43.94 8.49 5.83
N GLN A 158 -44.51 9.52 5.19
CA GLN A 158 -44.51 9.64 3.72
C GLN A 158 -43.10 9.83 3.17
N LEU A 159 -42.30 10.65 3.85
CA LEU A 159 -40.91 10.91 3.51
C LEU A 159 -40.04 9.65 3.65
N HIS A 160 -40.15 8.91 4.77
CA HIS A 160 -39.42 7.65 4.95
C HIS A 160 -39.85 6.58 3.94
N LEU A 161 -41.14 6.51 3.61
CA LEU A 161 -41.65 5.60 2.58
C LEU A 161 -41.10 5.97 1.19
N GLY A 162 -41.05 7.27 0.87
CA GLY A 162 -40.45 7.78 -0.37
C GLY A 162 -38.96 7.44 -0.49
N TRP A 163 -38.21 7.51 0.62
CA TRP A 163 -36.82 7.04 0.66
C TRP A 163 -36.71 5.55 0.39
N LEU A 164 -37.54 4.72 1.05
CA LEU A 164 -37.52 3.27 0.85
C LEU A 164 -37.83 2.91 -0.60
N ILE A 165 -38.81 3.57 -1.22
CA ILE A 165 -39.16 3.37 -2.64
C ILE A 165 -37.98 3.75 -3.54
N SER A 166 -37.37 4.92 -3.31
CA SER A 166 -36.23 5.40 -4.11
C SER A 166 -35.03 4.44 -4.03
N ILE A 167 -34.74 3.90 -2.85
CA ILE A 167 -33.66 2.91 -2.64
C ILE A 167 -34.05 1.55 -3.25
N ALA A 168 -35.31 1.14 -3.14
CA ALA A 168 -35.79 -0.12 -3.73
C ALA A 168 -35.73 -0.09 -5.27
N GLU A 169 -36.02 1.05 -5.90
CA GLU A 169 -35.88 1.26 -7.34
C GLU A 169 -34.42 1.25 -7.81
N LEU A 170 -33.49 1.72 -6.96
CA LEU A 170 -32.04 1.66 -7.23
C LEU A 170 -31.52 0.21 -7.33
N ILE A 171 -32.15 -0.70 -6.59
CA ILE A 171 -31.72 -2.09 -6.37
C ILE A 171 -32.68 -3.09 -7.04
N GLU A 172 -33.57 -2.61 -7.91
CA GLU A 172 -34.55 -3.44 -8.58
C GLU A 172 -33.85 -4.53 -9.44
N GLY A 173 -34.25 -5.79 -9.25
CA GLY A 173 -33.68 -6.93 -9.97
C GLY A 173 -32.42 -7.55 -9.34
N GLN A 174 -31.89 -7.00 -8.25
CA GLN A 174 -30.73 -7.59 -7.56
C GLN A 174 -31.11 -8.78 -6.68
N SER A 175 -30.27 -9.82 -6.65
CA SER A 175 -30.47 -11.04 -5.85
C SER A 175 -30.11 -10.86 -4.37
N HIS A 176 -29.16 -9.97 -4.08
CA HIS A 176 -28.70 -9.71 -2.72
C HIS A 176 -29.02 -8.26 -2.37
N LYS A 177 -30.03 -8.05 -1.53
CA LYS A 177 -30.39 -6.72 -1.00
C LYS A 177 -29.91 -6.61 0.44
N PRO A 178 -29.41 -5.44 0.88
CA PRO A 178 -28.99 -5.27 2.26
C PRO A 178 -30.20 -5.48 3.20
N SER A 179 -30.08 -6.43 4.12
CA SER A 179 -31.14 -6.80 5.06
C SER A 179 -31.35 -5.77 6.16
N ASP A 180 -30.37 -4.90 6.36
CA ASP A 180 -30.30 -4.00 7.52
C ASP A 180 -31.04 -2.68 7.26
N LEU A 181 -31.40 -2.43 6.00
CA LEU A 181 -32.01 -1.19 5.55
C LEU A 181 -33.53 -1.38 5.42
N ASP A 182 -34.23 -1.05 6.50
CA ASP A 182 -35.69 -1.08 6.57
C ASP A 182 -36.28 0.26 6.98
N LEU A 183 -37.60 0.37 6.97
CA LEU A 183 -38.32 1.60 7.28
C LEU A 183 -38.02 2.11 8.69
N CYS A 184 -37.83 1.22 9.67
CA CYS A 184 -37.47 1.59 11.04
C CYS A 184 -36.04 2.17 11.11
N TRP A 185 -35.10 1.59 10.37
CA TRP A 185 -33.74 2.12 10.26
C TRP A 185 -33.76 3.50 9.61
N LEU A 186 -34.50 3.68 8.52
CA LEU A 186 -34.65 4.96 7.83
C LEU A 186 -35.25 6.04 8.76
N ALA A 187 -36.24 5.69 9.56
CA ALA A 187 -36.83 6.62 10.54
C ALA A 187 -35.92 6.95 11.72
N ALA A 188 -35.04 6.03 12.12
CA ALA A 188 -34.15 6.23 13.25
C ALA A 188 -32.86 6.98 12.88
N TYR A 189 -32.31 6.69 11.70
CA TYR A 189 -30.98 7.15 11.29
C TYR A 189 -30.97 7.99 10.02
N GLY A 190 -32.03 8.03 9.21
CA GLY A 190 -32.06 8.77 7.95
C GLY A 190 -32.19 10.29 8.14
N GLY A 191 -31.82 11.06 7.12
CA GLY A 191 -32.02 12.53 7.11
C GLY A 191 -31.06 13.32 8.00
N LEU A 192 -31.27 14.64 8.02
CA LEU A 192 -30.50 15.58 8.83
C LEU A 192 -31.20 15.78 10.18
N HIS A 193 -31.20 14.75 11.02
CA HIS A 193 -31.71 14.91 12.38
C HIS A 193 -30.77 15.82 13.18
N GLN A 194 -31.17 17.09 13.36
CA GLN A 194 -30.62 17.96 14.41
C GLN A 194 -31.07 17.38 15.76
N SER A 195 -30.38 16.35 16.24
CA SER A 195 -30.54 15.96 17.62
C SER A 195 -29.92 17.06 18.48
N ASP A 196 -30.69 17.66 19.38
CA ASP A 196 -30.22 18.43 20.55
C ASP A 196 -29.37 17.58 21.54
N GLY A 197 -28.81 16.46 21.07
CA GLY A 197 -28.01 15.51 21.82
C GLY A 197 -26.50 15.71 21.60
N SER A 198 -25.72 15.08 22.46
CA SER A 198 -24.26 15.10 22.46
C SER A 198 -23.65 14.81 21.08
N THR A 199 -22.47 15.39 20.81
CA THR A 199 -21.68 15.19 19.57
C THR A 199 -21.56 13.73 19.16
N GLN A 200 -21.48 12.83 20.14
CA GLN A 200 -21.35 11.39 19.95
C GLN A 200 -22.55 10.74 19.25
N ALA A 201 -23.79 11.17 19.55
CA ALA A 201 -24.98 10.61 18.89
C ALA A 201 -25.06 10.97 17.40
N LYS A 202 -24.47 12.11 17.02
CA LYS A 202 -24.35 12.54 15.63
C LYS A 202 -23.31 11.70 14.89
N GLU A 203 -22.14 11.48 15.49
CA GLU A 203 -21.08 10.62 14.94
C GLU A 203 -21.58 9.18 14.74
N ASP A 204 -22.31 8.62 15.71
CA ASP A 204 -22.91 7.29 15.58
C ASP A 204 -23.91 7.22 14.41
N THR A 205 -24.73 8.25 14.24
CA THR A 205 -25.72 8.31 13.13
C THR A 205 -25.02 8.43 11.78
N GLU A 206 -23.97 9.26 11.68
CA GLU A 206 -23.14 9.40 10.48
C GLU A 206 -22.44 8.08 10.12
N GLN A 207 -21.92 7.36 11.11
CA GLN A 207 -21.29 6.05 10.91
C GLN A 207 -22.30 5.00 10.43
N GLN A 208 -23.52 4.99 10.98
CA GLN A 208 -24.60 4.11 10.51
C GLN A 208 -25.00 4.44 9.07
N GLN A 209 -25.21 5.72 8.75
CA GLN A 209 -25.53 6.14 7.37
C GLN A 209 -24.41 5.75 6.39
N THR A 210 -23.14 5.92 6.79
CA THR A 210 -21.98 5.55 5.97
C THR A 210 -21.90 4.04 5.75
N THR A 211 -22.17 3.24 6.78
CA THR A 211 -22.16 1.77 6.69
C THR A 211 -23.29 1.28 5.77
N ALA A 212 -24.48 1.87 5.88
CA ALA A 212 -25.61 1.57 5.00
C ALA A 212 -25.31 1.96 3.54
N PHE A 213 -24.70 3.13 3.32
CA PHE A 213 -24.25 3.58 2.00
C PHE A 213 -23.24 2.60 1.38
N ASP A 214 -22.22 2.19 2.15
CA ASP A 214 -21.22 1.23 1.70
C ASP A 214 -21.83 -0.15 1.40
N SER A 215 -22.83 -0.58 2.18
CA SER A 215 -23.57 -1.83 1.96
C SER A 215 -24.39 -1.82 0.67
N LEU A 216 -25.07 -0.70 0.36
CA LEU A 216 -25.79 -0.50 -0.91
C LEU A 216 -24.84 -0.50 -2.11
N LEU A 217 -23.68 0.13 -1.95
CA LEU A 217 -22.65 0.17 -2.98
C LEU A 217 -22.07 -1.23 -3.24
N ALA A 218 -21.79 -2.00 -2.18
CA ALA A 218 -21.32 -3.38 -2.28
C ALA A 218 -22.36 -4.32 -2.89
N SER A 219 -23.65 -4.16 -2.55
CA SER A 219 -24.72 -4.97 -3.14
C SER A 219 -24.86 -4.72 -4.65
N PHE A 220 -24.77 -3.45 -5.07
CA PHE A 220 -24.82 -3.09 -6.48
C PHE A 220 -23.63 -3.65 -7.26
N ASP A 221 -22.42 -3.54 -6.72
CA ASP A 221 -21.19 -4.09 -7.32
C ASP A 221 -21.27 -5.63 -7.48
N ALA A 222 -21.76 -6.33 -6.46
CA ALA A 222 -21.96 -7.77 -6.53
C ALA A 222 -23.00 -8.21 -7.58
N ALA A 223 -24.03 -7.39 -7.82
CA ALA A 223 -25.06 -7.65 -8.82
C ALA A 223 -24.62 -7.30 -10.26
N HIS A 224 -23.66 -6.37 -10.41
CA HIS A 224 -23.16 -5.90 -11.70
C HIS A 224 -21.66 -6.14 -11.81
N PRO A 225 -21.20 -7.41 -11.86
CA PRO A 225 -19.79 -7.70 -11.96
C PRO A 225 -19.20 -7.12 -13.25
N PRO A 226 -17.93 -6.67 -13.24
CA PRO A 226 -17.29 -6.11 -14.42
C PRO A 226 -17.25 -7.15 -15.55
N PRO A 227 -17.61 -6.78 -16.80
CA PRO A 227 -17.49 -7.68 -17.94
C PRO A 227 -16.04 -8.16 -18.11
N SER A 228 -15.87 -9.37 -18.65
CA SER A 228 -14.55 -9.99 -18.84
C SER A 228 -13.62 -9.21 -19.79
N SER A 229 -14.18 -8.26 -20.55
CA SER A 229 -13.45 -7.30 -21.38
C SER A 229 -12.71 -6.23 -20.57
N LEU A 230 -13.13 -5.95 -19.33
CA LEU A 230 -12.43 -5.05 -18.40
C LEU A 230 -11.36 -5.82 -17.61
N GLY A 231 -10.10 -5.36 -17.69
CA GLY A 231 -8.96 -6.01 -17.03
C GLY A 231 -8.46 -7.30 -17.72
N GLY A 232 -8.92 -7.57 -18.95
CA GLY A 232 -8.47 -8.66 -19.84
C GLY A 232 -7.60 -8.14 -20.98
N ARG A 233 -6.83 -9.02 -21.64
CA ARG A 233 -6.02 -8.72 -22.84
C ARG A 233 -6.80 -7.81 -23.79
N PRO A 234 -6.21 -6.79 -24.45
CA PRO A 234 -6.94 -5.95 -25.38
C PRO A 234 -7.47 -6.82 -26.51
N ASP A 235 -8.72 -7.26 -26.38
CA ASP A 235 -9.44 -7.87 -27.48
C ASP A 235 -9.60 -6.79 -28.55
N ARG A 236 -9.52 -7.24 -29.80
CA ARG A 236 -9.37 -6.43 -31.01
C ARG A 236 -9.96 -5.01 -30.90
N PRO A 237 -9.17 -3.95 -31.17
CA PRO A 237 -9.70 -2.61 -31.26
C PRO A 237 -10.76 -2.56 -32.38
N GLY A 238 -12.01 -2.23 -32.03
CA GLY A 238 -13.08 -1.96 -33.02
C GLY A 238 -14.42 -2.64 -32.78
N VAL A 239 -14.57 -3.56 -31.82
CA VAL A 239 -15.89 -4.12 -31.46
C VAL A 239 -16.35 -3.47 -30.17
N THR A 240 -17.33 -2.57 -30.26
CA THR A 240 -18.01 -2.03 -29.09
C THR A 240 -18.75 -3.17 -28.39
N ASP A 241 -18.25 -3.62 -27.24
CA ASP A 241 -18.87 -4.67 -26.45
C ASP A 241 -20.22 -4.16 -25.91
N PRO A 242 -21.37 -4.71 -26.35
CA PRO A 242 -22.68 -4.27 -25.86
C PRO A 242 -22.87 -4.56 -24.36
N ALA A 243 -22.12 -5.49 -23.77
CA ALA A 243 -22.13 -5.72 -22.33
C ALA A 243 -21.47 -4.58 -21.57
N LEU A 244 -20.33 -4.06 -22.07
CA LEU A 244 -19.64 -2.92 -21.50
C LEU A 244 -20.49 -1.65 -21.52
N LEU A 245 -21.22 -1.39 -22.61
CA LEU A 245 -22.12 -0.24 -22.71
C LEU A 245 -23.27 -0.32 -21.70
N ARG A 246 -23.88 -1.50 -21.52
CA ARG A 246 -24.92 -1.72 -20.51
C ARG A 246 -24.37 -1.54 -19.09
N PHE A 247 -23.18 -2.07 -18.82
CA PHE A 247 -22.49 -1.90 -17.55
C PHE A 247 -22.24 -0.42 -17.24
N ARG A 248 -21.66 0.34 -18.19
CA ARG A 248 -21.41 1.77 -18.04
C ARG A 248 -22.70 2.55 -17.79
N ALA A 249 -23.75 2.29 -18.56
CA ALA A 249 -25.04 2.96 -18.39
C ALA A 249 -25.70 2.66 -17.04
N ALA A 250 -25.59 1.42 -16.55
CA ALA A 250 -26.13 1.02 -15.25
C ALA A 250 -25.39 1.73 -14.10
N TRP A 251 -24.04 1.74 -14.15
CA TRP A 251 -23.22 2.44 -13.14
C TRP A 251 -23.41 3.96 -13.17
N ASP A 252 -23.50 4.56 -14.35
CA ASP A 252 -23.75 6.00 -14.52
C ASP A 252 -25.10 6.40 -13.89
N ALA A 253 -26.17 5.68 -14.24
CA ALA A 253 -27.50 5.90 -13.66
C ALA A 253 -27.52 5.66 -12.13
N PHE A 254 -26.84 4.63 -11.65
CA PHE A 254 -26.70 4.33 -10.23
C PHE A 254 -25.97 5.44 -9.47
N CYS A 255 -24.83 5.92 -9.98
CA CYS A 255 -24.08 7.01 -9.37
C CYS A 255 -24.91 8.29 -9.29
N HIS A 256 -25.63 8.64 -10.36
CA HIS A 256 -26.47 9.84 -10.36
C HIS A 256 -27.59 9.76 -9.30
N ARG A 257 -28.30 8.63 -9.23
CA ARG A 257 -29.38 8.42 -8.25
C ARG A 257 -28.87 8.30 -6.82
N LEU A 258 -27.77 7.59 -6.60
CA LEU A 258 -27.22 7.42 -5.25
C LEU A 258 -26.70 8.74 -4.68
N LEU A 259 -26.14 9.62 -5.51
CA LEU A 259 -25.73 10.96 -5.08
C LEU A 259 -26.92 11.91 -4.82
N GLU A 260 -28.06 11.71 -5.48
CA GLU A 260 -29.30 12.41 -5.12
C GLU A 260 -29.76 12.05 -3.70
N LEU A 261 -29.51 10.82 -3.25
CA LEU A 261 -29.82 10.34 -1.90
C LEU A 261 -28.88 10.86 -0.81
N THR A 262 -27.73 11.45 -1.16
CA THR A 262 -26.79 12.08 -0.20
C THR A 262 -27.03 13.57 0.02
N GLY A 263 -28.01 14.17 -0.68
CA GLY A 263 -28.58 15.46 -0.27
C GLY A 263 -27.98 16.73 -0.87
N SER A 264 -27.26 16.67 -2.00
CA SER A 264 -26.76 17.89 -2.68
C SER A 264 -27.88 18.84 -3.15
N ALA A 265 -29.13 18.36 -3.24
CA ALA A 265 -30.30 19.14 -3.65
C ALA A 265 -31.44 19.21 -2.62
N SER A 266 -31.44 18.39 -1.57
CA SER A 266 -32.54 18.33 -0.59
C SER A 266 -32.03 17.95 0.80
N LEU A 267 -32.33 18.80 1.80
CA LEU A 267 -32.07 18.57 3.23
C LEU A 267 -32.82 17.35 3.79
N SER A 268 -33.72 16.78 2.99
CA SER A 268 -34.58 15.64 3.29
C SER A 268 -34.11 14.36 2.58
N ALA A 269 -32.82 14.19 2.31
CA ALA A 269 -32.30 12.97 1.71
C ALA A 269 -31.95 11.92 2.79
N PRO A 270 -32.08 10.60 2.51
CA PRO A 270 -31.87 9.58 3.53
C PRO A 270 -30.43 9.55 4.07
N PHE A 271 -29.43 9.88 3.25
CA PHE A 271 -28.01 9.91 3.64
C PHE A 271 -27.47 11.33 3.82
N ALA A 272 -28.30 12.27 4.31
CA ALA A 272 -27.93 13.69 4.40
C ALA A 272 -26.75 14.00 5.34
N LEU A 273 -26.34 13.08 6.24
CA LEU A 273 -25.14 13.27 7.07
C LEU A 273 -23.87 12.76 6.39
N VAL A 274 -23.97 11.97 5.31
CA VAL A 274 -22.80 11.50 4.57
C VAL A 274 -22.28 12.66 3.72
N PRO A 275 -21.04 13.15 3.94
CA PRO A 275 -20.51 14.24 3.14
C PRO A 275 -20.38 13.82 1.67
N GLU A 276 -20.81 14.71 0.76
CA GLU A 276 -20.81 14.44 -0.68
C GLU A 276 -19.41 14.08 -1.19
N SER A 277 -18.37 14.70 -0.64
CA SER A 277 -16.97 14.38 -0.95
C SER A 277 -16.63 12.92 -0.64
N HIS A 278 -17.09 12.40 0.51
CA HIS A 278 -16.87 11.01 0.89
C HIS A 278 -17.68 10.05 -0.01
N ALA A 279 -18.94 10.37 -0.29
CA ALA A 279 -19.80 9.56 -1.17
C ALA A 279 -19.20 9.44 -2.58
N VAL A 280 -18.77 10.57 -3.17
CA VAL A 280 -18.11 10.60 -4.48
C VAL A 280 -16.78 9.84 -4.44
N GLN A 281 -15.96 10.04 -3.40
CA GLN A 281 -14.69 9.32 -3.25
C GLN A 281 -14.91 7.80 -3.19
N ARG A 282 -15.88 7.33 -2.42
CA ARG A 282 -16.24 5.91 -2.33
C ARG A 282 -16.72 5.37 -3.66
N LEU A 283 -17.62 6.06 -4.34
CA LEU A 283 -18.13 5.64 -5.66
C LEU A 283 -17.01 5.52 -6.70
N LEU A 284 -16.19 6.56 -6.81
CA LEU A 284 -15.06 6.57 -7.73
C LEU A 284 -14.04 5.48 -7.39
N SER A 285 -13.79 5.22 -6.09
CA SER A 285 -12.90 4.13 -5.66
C SER A 285 -13.39 2.77 -6.13
N GLN A 286 -14.69 2.50 -6.07
CA GLN A 286 -15.26 1.24 -6.52
C GLN A 286 -15.21 1.11 -8.04
N ILE A 287 -15.55 2.18 -8.77
CA ILE A 287 -15.44 2.18 -10.24
C ILE A 287 -13.99 1.91 -10.68
N LEU A 288 -13.00 2.51 -10.02
CA LEU A 288 -11.58 2.21 -10.31
C LEU A 288 -11.23 0.75 -10.05
N ARG A 289 -11.81 0.11 -9.02
CA ARG A 289 -11.63 -1.34 -8.76
C ARG A 289 -12.29 -2.22 -9.82
N THR A 290 -13.28 -1.73 -10.56
CA THR A 290 -13.84 -2.46 -11.72
C THR A 290 -12.95 -2.37 -12.96
N GLY A 291 -12.07 -1.36 -13.03
CA GLY A 291 -11.10 -1.15 -14.12
C GLY A 291 -11.56 -0.26 -15.26
N ASP A 292 -12.75 0.34 -15.16
CA ASP A 292 -13.26 1.22 -16.21
C ASP A 292 -12.77 2.66 -16.04
N VAL A 293 -11.60 2.92 -16.63
CA VAL A 293 -10.94 4.23 -16.60
C VAL A 293 -11.75 5.32 -17.33
N ASP A 294 -12.48 4.96 -18.39
CA ASP A 294 -13.26 5.94 -19.14
C ASP A 294 -14.50 6.37 -18.37
N LEU A 295 -15.18 5.42 -17.70
CA LEU A 295 -16.30 5.72 -16.83
C LEU A 295 -15.85 6.61 -15.66
N PHE A 296 -14.72 6.28 -15.05
CA PHE A 296 -14.09 7.14 -14.03
C PHE A 296 -13.81 8.55 -14.57
N ARG A 297 -13.26 8.68 -15.78
CA ARG A 297 -12.98 10.00 -16.41
C ARG A 297 -14.26 10.78 -16.69
N SER A 298 -15.31 10.11 -17.15
CA SER A 298 -16.63 10.72 -17.41
C SER A 298 -17.22 11.28 -16.12
N LEU A 299 -17.31 10.45 -15.08
CA LEU A 299 -17.92 10.81 -13.80
C LEU A 299 -17.08 11.84 -13.02
N SER A 300 -15.75 11.73 -13.10
CA SER A 300 -14.85 12.70 -12.46
C SER A 300 -14.95 14.08 -13.10
N THR A 301 -15.13 14.17 -14.42
CA THR A 301 -15.30 15.44 -15.13
C THR A 301 -16.70 16.05 -14.91
N SER A 302 -17.75 15.22 -14.79
CA SER A 302 -19.13 15.71 -14.74
C SER A 302 -19.59 16.24 -13.37
N ARG A 303 -19.19 15.61 -12.26
CA ARG A 303 -19.67 15.98 -10.91
C ARG A 303 -18.54 16.03 -9.87
N ALA A 304 -17.58 15.11 -9.94
CA ALA A 304 -16.50 15.07 -8.96
C ALA A 304 -15.56 16.28 -9.04
N SER A 305 -15.45 16.92 -10.20
CA SER A 305 -14.64 18.15 -10.37
C SER A 305 -15.16 19.35 -9.57
N ALA A 306 -16.43 19.32 -9.14
CA ALA A 306 -17.01 20.36 -8.28
C ALA A 306 -16.81 20.07 -6.78
N THR A 307 -16.61 18.81 -6.40
CA THR A 307 -16.59 18.35 -5.00
C THR A 307 -15.22 17.88 -4.50
N LEU A 308 -14.38 17.33 -5.38
CA LEU A 308 -13.04 16.84 -5.05
C LEU A 308 -11.97 17.69 -5.72
N SER A 309 -10.90 17.99 -4.97
CA SER A 309 -9.73 18.66 -5.56
C SER A 309 -8.97 17.72 -6.49
N PRO A 310 -8.22 18.25 -7.48
CA PRO A 310 -7.39 17.42 -8.35
C PRO A 310 -6.32 16.63 -7.58
N SER A 311 -5.86 17.15 -6.44
CA SER A 311 -4.92 16.44 -5.54
C SER A 311 -5.56 15.28 -4.79
N GLN A 312 -6.84 15.40 -4.39
CA GLN A 312 -7.61 14.31 -3.79
C GLN A 312 -7.91 13.20 -4.80
N LEU A 313 -8.23 13.58 -6.05
CA LEU A 313 -8.43 12.63 -7.14
C LEU A 313 -7.14 11.85 -7.44
N GLU A 314 -5.99 12.54 -7.48
CA GLU A 314 -4.68 11.90 -7.66
C GLU A 314 -4.36 10.94 -6.51
N ALA A 315 -4.59 11.35 -5.26
CA ALA A 315 -4.40 10.48 -4.10
C ALA A 315 -5.29 9.24 -4.19
N LEU A 316 -6.58 9.40 -4.54
CA LEU A 316 -7.52 8.30 -4.67
C LEU A 316 -7.08 7.25 -5.69
N VAL A 317 -6.63 7.69 -6.88
CA VAL A 317 -6.15 6.78 -7.92
C VAL A 317 -4.89 6.03 -7.47
N LEU A 318 -3.96 6.71 -6.79
CA LEU A 318 -2.76 6.09 -6.25
C LEU A 318 -3.07 5.08 -5.13
N ASP A 319 -4.02 5.40 -4.25
CA ASP A 319 -4.46 4.53 -3.15
C ASP A 319 -5.10 3.25 -3.71
N VAL A 320 -6.01 3.38 -4.68
CA VAL A 320 -6.65 2.21 -5.33
C VAL A 320 -5.62 1.38 -6.10
N SER A 321 -4.71 2.01 -6.85
CA SER A 321 -3.62 1.30 -7.54
C SER A 321 -2.75 0.52 -6.55
N THR A 322 -2.43 1.10 -5.40
CA THR A 322 -1.64 0.47 -4.35
C THR A 322 -2.39 -0.70 -3.70
N GLU A 323 -3.66 -0.53 -3.36
CA GLU A 323 -4.50 -1.59 -2.78
C GLU A 323 -4.63 -2.79 -3.72
N LEU A 324 -4.85 -2.53 -5.02
CA LEU A 324 -4.92 -3.59 -6.04
C LEU A 324 -3.59 -4.32 -6.22
N PHE A 325 -2.48 -3.59 -6.16
CA PHE A 325 -1.15 -4.20 -6.20
C PHE A 325 -0.88 -5.07 -4.97
N ASP A 326 -1.18 -4.57 -3.77
CA ASP A 326 -0.96 -5.27 -2.50
C ASP A 326 -1.85 -6.51 -2.33
N LYS A 327 -3.07 -6.50 -2.88
CA LYS A 327 -3.98 -7.65 -2.88
C LYS A 327 -3.47 -8.82 -3.72
N SER A 328 -2.56 -8.58 -4.65
CA SER A 328 -2.11 -9.61 -5.57
C SER A 328 -1.05 -10.52 -4.95
N ASN A 329 -1.15 -11.82 -5.19
CA ASN A 329 -0.24 -12.82 -4.60
C ASN A 329 1.13 -12.83 -5.30
N VAL A 330 1.18 -12.36 -6.55
CA VAL A 330 2.38 -12.38 -7.38
C VAL A 330 2.47 -11.07 -8.16
N ALA A 331 3.59 -10.36 -8.02
CA ALA A 331 3.88 -9.17 -8.81
C ALA A 331 4.15 -9.58 -10.27
N SER A 332 3.14 -9.80 -11.10
CA SER A 332 3.33 -10.18 -12.50
C SER A 332 2.37 -9.43 -13.40
N THR A 333 2.84 -8.97 -14.56
CA THR A 333 2.00 -8.38 -15.61
C THR A 333 0.97 -9.36 -16.18
N ARG A 334 1.03 -10.65 -15.83
CA ARG A 334 0.00 -11.63 -16.17
C ARG A 334 -1.14 -11.64 -15.15
N SER A 335 -0.89 -11.22 -13.92
CA SER A 335 -1.90 -11.12 -12.87
C SER A 335 -2.95 -10.09 -13.27
N ARG A 336 -4.22 -10.39 -12.99
CA ARG A 336 -5.34 -9.47 -13.28
C ARG A 336 -5.20 -8.19 -12.47
N ASP A 337 -4.96 -8.31 -11.17
CA ASP A 337 -4.96 -7.19 -10.24
C ASP A 337 -3.79 -6.23 -10.47
N VAL A 338 -2.64 -6.76 -10.90
CA VAL A 338 -1.45 -5.95 -11.25
C VAL A 338 -1.64 -5.23 -12.59
N ARG A 339 -2.31 -5.85 -13.56
CA ARG A 339 -2.67 -5.14 -14.80
C ARG A 339 -3.66 -4.03 -14.51
N LEU A 340 -4.68 -4.34 -13.71
CA LEU A 340 -5.68 -3.39 -13.27
C LEU A 340 -5.03 -2.20 -12.52
N SER A 341 -4.07 -2.46 -11.62
CA SER A 341 -3.37 -1.39 -10.91
C SER A 341 -2.56 -0.48 -11.82
N LEU A 342 -1.99 -1.00 -12.90
CA LEU A 342 -1.31 -0.22 -13.95
C LEU A 342 -2.31 0.55 -14.84
N ASP A 343 -3.43 -0.08 -15.21
CA ASP A 343 -4.46 0.52 -16.04
C ASP A 343 -5.12 1.70 -15.33
N VAL A 344 -5.41 1.56 -14.03
CA VAL A 344 -5.96 2.64 -13.18
C VAL A 344 -5.07 3.89 -13.16
N LEU A 345 -3.75 3.75 -13.24
CA LEU A 345 -2.83 4.90 -13.31
C LEU A 345 -2.96 5.69 -14.61
N SER A 346 -3.48 5.10 -15.69
CA SER A 346 -3.77 5.80 -16.95
C SER A 346 -4.95 6.77 -16.85
N ALA A 347 -5.72 6.72 -15.76
CA ALA A 347 -6.76 7.70 -15.46
C ALA A 347 -6.17 9.09 -15.21
N LEU A 348 -4.95 9.17 -14.70
CA LEU A 348 -4.28 10.43 -14.35
C LEU A 348 -3.60 11.07 -15.58
N PRO A 349 -3.42 12.40 -15.56
CA PRO A 349 -2.64 13.08 -16.58
C PRO A 349 -1.21 12.52 -16.65
N ALA A 350 -0.69 12.36 -17.87
CA ALA A 350 0.66 11.82 -18.12
C ALA A 350 1.81 12.63 -17.47
N ASN A 351 1.52 13.85 -17.01
CA ASN A 351 2.47 14.76 -16.38
C ASN A 351 2.59 14.55 -14.86
N SER A 352 1.78 13.68 -14.23
CA SER A 352 1.93 13.38 -12.80
C SER A 352 3.23 12.60 -12.54
N ALA A 353 4.15 13.23 -11.81
CA ALA A 353 5.39 12.59 -11.38
C ALA A 353 5.11 11.41 -10.42
N ARG A 354 4.08 11.51 -9.57
CA ARG A 354 3.71 10.44 -8.61
C ARG A 354 3.13 9.22 -9.32
N ALA A 355 2.26 9.43 -10.30
CA ALA A 355 1.71 8.34 -11.11
C ALA A 355 2.81 7.61 -11.89
N LYS A 356 3.77 8.36 -12.46
CA LYS A 356 4.92 7.78 -13.14
C LYS A 356 5.80 6.98 -12.18
N ALA A 357 6.11 7.51 -11.00
CA ALA A 357 6.91 6.80 -9.99
C ALA A 357 6.22 5.49 -9.53
N GLN A 358 4.91 5.52 -9.30
CA GLN A 358 4.14 4.32 -8.96
C GLN A 358 4.13 3.29 -10.09
N LYS A 359 3.94 3.74 -11.33
CA LYS A 359 4.00 2.86 -12.51
C LYS A 359 5.38 2.21 -12.65
N ASP A 360 6.44 3.01 -12.55
CA ASP A 360 7.83 2.55 -12.61
C ASP A 360 8.12 1.53 -11.52
N PHE A 361 7.62 1.76 -10.29
CA PHE A 361 7.74 0.81 -9.19
C PHE A 361 7.02 -0.52 -9.48
N ILE A 362 5.76 -0.50 -9.93
CA ILE A 362 5.01 -1.72 -10.25
C ILE A 362 5.70 -2.51 -11.37
N GLU A 363 6.16 -1.82 -12.42
CA GLU A 363 6.91 -2.45 -13.51
C GLU A 363 8.22 -3.10 -13.01
N ALA A 364 8.96 -2.40 -12.15
CA ALA A 364 10.20 -2.91 -11.58
C ALA A 364 9.97 -4.10 -10.62
N ALA A 365 8.91 -4.04 -9.81
CA ALA A 365 8.50 -5.16 -8.96
C ALA A 365 8.09 -6.39 -9.80
N CYS A 366 7.41 -6.18 -10.93
CA CYS A 366 7.10 -7.25 -11.88
C CYS A 366 8.34 -7.87 -12.53
N ARG A 367 9.37 -7.06 -12.80
CA ARG A 367 10.65 -7.57 -13.31
C ARG A 367 11.40 -8.32 -12.22
N LEU A 368 11.43 -7.80 -10.99
CA LEU A 368 12.07 -8.44 -9.85
C LEU A 368 11.50 -9.85 -9.58
N SER A 369 10.18 -9.99 -9.59
CA SER A 369 9.52 -11.28 -9.37
C SER A 369 9.83 -12.31 -10.47
N SER A 370 10.12 -11.86 -11.70
CA SER A 370 10.45 -12.75 -12.82
C SER A 370 11.72 -13.54 -12.58
N PHE A 371 12.63 -13.02 -11.75
CA PHE A 371 13.86 -13.69 -11.32
C PHE A 371 13.67 -14.67 -10.16
N LYS A 372 12.41 -14.92 -9.76
CA LYS A 372 12.02 -15.87 -8.70
C LYS A 372 12.70 -15.58 -7.35
N VAL A 373 12.79 -14.30 -7.01
CA VAL A 373 13.33 -13.85 -5.72
C VAL A 373 12.46 -14.40 -4.58
N LYS A 374 13.10 -15.05 -3.61
CA LYS A 374 12.42 -15.66 -2.45
C LYS A 374 12.00 -14.59 -1.44
N SER A 375 10.85 -14.81 -0.79
CA SER A 375 10.35 -13.97 0.31
C SER A 375 11.36 -13.90 1.47
N ILE A 376 11.40 -12.75 2.15
CA ILE A 376 12.15 -12.50 3.39
C ILE A 376 11.40 -13.14 4.56
N LEU A 377 10.08 -12.97 4.61
CA LEU A 377 9.23 -13.42 5.72
C LEU A 377 8.90 -14.92 5.64
N HIS A 378 8.78 -15.47 4.44
CA HIS A 378 8.37 -16.86 4.23
C HIS A 378 9.42 -17.61 3.39
N PRO A 379 10.41 -18.27 4.04
CA PRO A 379 11.45 -19.02 3.33
C PRO A 379 10.87 -20.23 2.59
N GLY A 380 10.47 -20.04 1.33
CA GLY A 380 9.87 -21.08 0.50
C GLY A 380 8.87 -20.57 -0.53
N SER A 381 8.27 -19.40 -0.29
CA SER A 381 7.41 -18.72 -1.25
C SER A 381 8.15 -17.63 -2.04
N LEU A 382 7.57 -17.25 -3.17
CA LEU A 382 8.00 -16.08 -3.92
C LEU A 382 7.62 -14.81 -3.14
N MET A 383 8.38 -13.75 -3.36
CA MET A 383 8.13 -12.47 -2.73
C MET A 383 6.81 -11.87 -3.21
N GLU A 384 5.97 -11.46 -2.26
CA GLU A 384 4.68 -10.85 -2.54
C GLU A 384 4.83 -9.33 -2.82
N PRO A 385 3.97 -8.74 -3.67
CA PRO A 385 3.88 -7.29 -3.90
C PRO A 385 3.88 -6.45 -2.62
N LEU A 386 3.08 -6.86 -1.64
CA LEU A 386 2.98 -6.19 -0.34
C LEU A 386 4.31 -6.19 0.41
N GLU A 387 5.07 -7.29 0.31
CA GLU A 387 6.40 -7.44 0.90
C GLU A 387 7.45 -6.56 0.20
N ILE A 388 7.42 -6.50 -1.14
CA ILE A 388 8.29 -5.61 -1.93
C ILE A 388 8.06 -4.15 -1.51
N ARG A 389 6.79 -3.77 -1.30
CA ARG A 389 6.42 -2.41 -0.90
C ARG A 389 6.78 -2.09 0.55
N SER A 390 6.61 -3.04 1.48
CA SER A 390 6.91 -2.84 2.91
C SER A 390 8.40 -2.87 3.24
N THR A 391 9.25 -3.41 2.36
CA THR A 391 10.71 -3.44 2.57
C THR A 391 11.28 -2.02 2.72
N PRO A 392 11.96 -1.66 3.82
CA PRO A 392 12.41 -0.30 4.07
C PRO A 392 13.53 0.14 3.10
N ASP A 393 14.52 -0.73 2.88
CA ASP A 393 15.59 -0.49 1.89
C ASP A 393 15.34 -1.30 0.61
N LYS A 394 14.99 -0.60 -0.46
CA LYS A 394 14.74 -1.23 -1.77
C LYS A 394 15.99 -1.82 -2.40
N LEU A 395 17.19 -1.39 -2.00
CA LEU A 395 18.44 -1.94 -2.50
C LEU A 395 18.72 -3.34 -1.94
N GLU A 396 18.15 -3.70 -0.79
CA GLU A 396 18.22 -5.07 -0.28
C GLU A 396 17.58 -6.08 -1.24
N LEU A 397 16.51 -5.66 -1.92
CA LEU A 397 15.84 -6.47 -2.95
C LEU A 397 16.75 -6.71 -4.15
N VAL A 398 17.56 -5.71 -4.52
CA VAL A 398 18.55 -5.81 -5.61
C VAL A 398 19.71 -6.71 -5.20
N ALA A 399 20.21 -6.57 -3.97
CA ALA A 399 21.25 -7.47 -3.44
C ALA A 399 20.76 -8.93 -3.45
N ARG A 400 19.50 -9.17 -3.05
CA ARG A 400 18.89 -10.51 -3.09
C ARG A 400 18.70 -11.03 -4.51
N LEU A 401 18.35 -10.16 -5.46
CA LEU A 401 18.29 -10.51 -6.87
C LEU A 401 19.66 -11.05 -7.36
N LEU A 402 20.73 -10.30 -7.10
CA LEU A 402 22.10 -10.69 -7.49
C LEU A 402 22.55 -11.98 -6.79
N ALA A 403 22.19 -12.18 -5.52
CA ALA A 403 22.49 -13.41 -4.79
C ALA A 403 21.69 -14.63 -5.31
N THR A 404 20.49 -14.40 -5.87
CA THR A 404 19.63 -15.47 -6.40
C THR A 404 20.04 -15.86 -7.83
N GLN A 405 20.51 -14.90 -8.62
CA GLN A 405 20.87 -15.07 -10.02
C GLN A 405 22.35 -14.77 -10.21
N GLY A 406 23.18 -15.83 -10.21
CA GLY A 406 24.63 -15.70 -10.32
C GLY A 406 25.14 -15.05 -11.62
N ASP A 407 24.33 -14.98 -12.67
CA ASP A 407 24.67 -14.33 -13.95
C ASP A 407 24.10 -12.91 -14.11
N ALA A 408 23.38 -12.40 -13.09
CA ALA A 408 22.70 -11.11 -13.22
C ALA A 408 23.66 -9.92 -13.38
N HIS A 409 24.92 -10.04 -12.93
CA HIS A 409 25.94 -9.01 -13.12
C HIS A 409 26.29 -8.77 -14.58
N ARG A 410 26.11 -9.76 -15.47
CA ARG A 410 26.35 -9.63 -16.92
C ARG A 410 25.36 -8.72 -17.63
N SER A 411 24.24 -8.38 -16.98
CA SER A 411 23.22 -7.46 -17.51
C SER A 411 23.10 -6.21 -16.63
N PRO A 412 24.16 -5.39 -16.49
CA PRO A 412 24.20 -4.31 -15.51
C PRO A 412 23.15 -3.22 -15.75
N GLU A 413 22.84 -2.91 -17.01
CA GLU A 413 21.84 -1.88 -17.36
C GLU A 413 20.43 -2.28 -16.94
N LEU A 414 20.10 -3.59 -16.95
CA LEU A 414 18.81 -4.08 -16.48
C LEU A 414 18.70 -3.94 -14.96
N VAL A 415 19.76 -4.29 -14.23
CA VAL A 415 19.79 -4.19 -12.76
C VAL A 415 19.74 -2.73 -12.31
N LEU A 416 20.45 -1.84 -13.01
CA LEU A 416 20.41 -0.40 -12.76
C LEU A 416 19.03 0.21 -13.04
N ASP A 417 18.34 -0.19 -14.12
CA ASP A 417 16.97 0.25 -14.40
C ASP A 417 15.99 -0.23 -13.32
N VAL A 418 16.10 -1.49 -12.88
CA VAL A 418 15.27 -2.03 -11.79
C VAL A 418 15.52 -1.28 -10.48
N ALA A 419 16.78 -1.07 -10.09
CA ALA A 419 17.14 -0.36 -8.86
C ALA A 419 16.59 1.07 -8.85
N ASN A 420 16.81 1.82 -9.95
CA ASN A 420 16.34 3.20 -10.07
C ASN A 420 14.81 3.30 -9.99
N ARG A 421 14.08 2.38 -10.62
CA ARG A 421 12.62 2.37 -10.61
C ARG A 421 12.03 1.93 -9.27
N LEU A 422 12.63 0.94 -8.60
CA LEU A 422 12.21 0.53 -7.25
C LEU A 422 12.40 1.66 -6.23
N CYS A 423 13.52 2.39 -6.33
CA CYS A 423 13.82 3.52 -5.45
C CYS A 423 13.05 4.79 -5.81
N GLY A 424 12.36 4.86 -6.95
CA GLY A 424 11.66 6.06 -7.43
C GLY A 424 10.49 6.53 -6.56
N LEU A 425 9.94 5.67 -5.70
CA LEU A 425 8.94 6.05 -4.69
C LEU A 425 9.53 6.76 -3.47
N SER A 426 10.83 6.59 -3.22
CA SER A 426 11.54 7.22 -2.11
C SER A 426 12.32 8.44 -2.63
N PRO A 427 12.43 9.55 -1.88
CA PRO A 427 13.22 10.73 -2.25
C PRO A 427 14.74 10.47 -2.16
N SER A 428 15.20 9.34 -2.69
CA SER A 428 16.60 8.95 -2.72
C SER A 428 17.34 9.61 -3.87
N ASP A 429 18.59 9.99 -3.64
CA ASP A 429 19.43 10.54 -4.70
C ASP A 429 19.74 9.44 -5.72
N ARG A 430 19.20 9.60 -6.94
CA ARG A 430 19.40 8.65 -8.05
C ARG A 430 20.87 8.30 -8.26
N THR A 431 21.79 9.26 -8.11
CA THR A 431 23.22 8.95 -8.28
C THR A 431 23.78 8.07 -7.19
N LEU A 432 23.27 8.21 -5.96
CA LEU A 432 23.65 7.35 -4.83
C LEU A 432 23.11 5.92 -5.02
N VAL A 433 21.87 5.78 -5.51
CA VAL A 433 21.27 4.48 -5.87
C VAL A 433 22.11 3.78 -6.93
N GLU A 434 22.47 4.49 -7.99
CA GLU A 434 23.32 3.95 -9.07
C GLU A 434 24.72 3.56 -8.55
N ALA A 435 25.34 4.38 -7.69
CA ALA A 435 26.66 4.07 -7.12
C ALA A 435 26.62 2.82 -6.22
N ARG A 436 25.61 2.69 -5.36
CA ARG A 436 25.39 1.49 -4.53
C ARG A 436 25.14 0.26 -5.38
N THR A 437 24.35 0.39 -6.44
CA THR A 437 24.04 -0.73 -7.33
C THR A 437 25.29 -1.18 -8.11
N LEU A 438 26.14 -0.26 -8.57
CA LEU A 438 27.42 -0.60 -9.20
C LEU A 438 28.37 -1.32 -8.23
N ALA A 439 28.42 -0.91 -6.97
CA ALA A 439 29.19 -1.63 -5.96
C ALA A 439 28.66 -3.06 -5.75
N MET A 440 27.35 -3.25 -5.66
CA MET A 440 26.74 -4.58 -5.57
C MET A 440 27.02 -5.44 -6.80
N LEU A 441 27.03 -4.86 -8.00
CA LEU A 441 27.39 -5.54 -9.24
C LEU A 441 28.86 -5.96 -9.26
N ALA A 442 29.77 -5.10 -8.76
CA ALA A 442 31.18 -5.44 -8.61
C ALA A 442 31.40 -6.58 -7.61
N ASP A 443 30.69 -6.57 -6.48
CA ASP A 443 30.75 -7.64 -5.48
C ASP A 443 30.20 -8.96 -6.05
N ALA A 444 29.10 -8.91 -6.80
CA ALA A 444 28.51 -10.08 -7.46
C ALA A 444 29.45 -10.66 -8.54
N ALA A 445 30.05 -9.82 -9.37
CA ALA A 445 31.02 -10.24 -10.39
C ALA A 445 32.29 -10.83 -9.73
N THR A 446 32.76 -10.25 -8.63
CA THR A 446 33.89 -10.78 -7.84
C THR A 446 33.56 -12.16 -7.28
N ALA A 447 32.35 -12.36 -6.76
CA ALA A 447 31.89 -13.65 -6.23
C ALA A 447 31.71 -14.72 -7.33
N ALA A 448 31.44 -14.30 -8.57
CA ALA A 448 31.39 -15.16 -9.75
C ALA A 448 32.76 -15.39 -10.41
N GLU A 449 33.83 -14.81 -9.84
CA GLU A 449 35.21 -14.83 -10.38
C GLU A 449 35.36 -14.14 -11.76
N ASP A 450 34.38 -13.34 -12.16
CA ASP A 450 34.40 -12.52 -13.38
C ASP A 450 35.08 -11.16 -13.08
N PHE A 451 36.41 -11.18 -12.88
CA PHE A 451 37.17 -9.99 -12.45
C PHE A 451 37.25 -8.87 -13.50
N GLU A 452 37.13 -9.19 -14.80
CA GLU A 452 37.10 -8.19 -15.87
C GLU A 452 35.87 -7.28 -15.72
N ASP A 453 34.68 -7.87 -15.54
CA ASP A 453 33.44 -7.12 -15.31
C ASP A 453 33.49 -6.35 -13.97
N ALA A 454 34.03 -6.97 -12.90
CA ALA A 454 34.19 -6.32 -11.60
C ALA A 454 35.05 -5.05 -11.70
N SER A 455 36.17 -5.12 -12.43
CA SER A 455 37.05 -3.97 -12.67
C SER A 455 36.36 -2.87 -13.49
N GLY A 456 35.58 -3.26 -14.52
CA GLY A 456 34.78 -2.34 -15.32
C GLY A 456 33.71 -1.61 -14.51
N PHE A 457 33.05 -2.28 -13.56
CA PHE A 457 32.11 -1.64 -12.64
C PHE A 457 32.79 -0.67 -11.68
N CYS A 458 33.97 -1.03 -11.15
CA CYS A 458 34.78 -0.14 -10.32
C CYS A 458 35.18 1.13 -11.10
N GLN A 459 35.55 0.99 -12.37
CA GLN A 459 35.94 2.14 -13.20
C GLN A 459 34.75 3.08 -13.47
N ARG A 460 33.57 2.53 -13.79
CA ARG A 460 32.32 3.32 -13.89
C ARG A 460 31.98 4.07 -12.59
N LEU A 461 32.30 3.47 -11.44
CA LEU A 461 32.08 4.06 -10.13
C LEU A 461 33.06 5.21 -9.85
N VAL A 462 34.32 5.07 -10.24
CA VAL A 462 35.35 6.14 -10.19
C VAL A 462 34.94 7.33 -11.07
N ASP A 463 34.48 7.08 -12.29
CA ASP A 463 33.99 8.13 -13.19
C ASP A 463 32.79 8.88 -12.59
N LYS A 464 31.88 8.16 -11.94
CA LYS A 464 30.76 8.77 -11.20
C LYS A 464 31.23 9.65 -10.05
N VAL A 465 32.23 9.23 -9.27
CA VAL A 465 32.81 10.06 -8.22
C VAL A 465 33.33 11.39 -8.79
N ALA A 466 34.04 11.35 -9.92
CA ALA A 466 34.57 12.55 -10.56
C ALA A 466 33.45 13.55 -10.94
N THR A 467 32.31 13.06 -11.44
CA THR A 467 31.17 13.90 -11.84
C THR A 467 30.29 14.40 -10.68
N THR A 468 30.32 13.72 -9.52
CA THR A 468 29.39 13.99 -8.40
C THR A 468 30.01 14.80 -7.26
N ARG A 469 31.25 15.26 -7.39
CA ARG A 469 32.04 15.90 -6.32
C ARG A 469 31.40 17.15 -5.68
N THR A 470 30.43 17.77 -6.34
CA THR A 470 29.69 18.96 -5.87
C THR A 470 28.36 18.64 -5.18
N ARG A 471 27.95 17.37 -5.10
CA ARG A 471 26.66 16.94 -4.53
C ARG A 471 26.75 16.64 -3.03
N PRO A 472 25.65 16.80 -2.27
CA PRO A 472 25.62 16.46 -0.84
C PRO A 472 25.86 14.97 -0.58
N SER A 473 25.55 14.09 -1.54
CA SER A 473 25.80 12.65 -1.49
C SER A 473 27.23 12.24 -1.85
N ALA A 474 28.10 13.19 -2.24
CA ALA A 474 29.43 12.90 -2.75
C ALA A 474 30.30 12.10 -1.76
N ALA A 475 30.24 12.43 -0.46
CA ALA A 475 31.02 11.74 0.56
C ALA A 475 30.68 10.24 0.65
N ALA A 476 29.39 9.91 0.61
CA ALA A 476 28.93 8.52 0.64
C ALA A 476 29.30 7.77 -0.66
N ILE A 477 29.21 8.43 -1.82
CA ILE A 477 29.60 7.82 -3.11
C ILE A 477 31.11 7.54 -3.14
N VAL A 478 31.93 8.51 -2.71
CA VAL A 478 33.39 8.34 -2.56
C VAL A 478 33.70 7.18 -1.63
N GLU A 479 33.01 7.10 -0.49
CA GLU A 479 33.20 6.04 0.49
C GLU A 479 32.94 4.64 -0.08
N ILE A 480 31.84 4.49 -0.82
CA ILE A 480 31.51 3.25 -1.52
C ILE A 480 32.59 2.94 -2.56
N ALA A 481 32.98 3.92 -3.37
CA ALA A 481 33.92 3.74 -4.47
C ALA A 481 35.30 3.25 -4.02
N TRP A 482 35.92 3.91 -3.03
CA TRP A 482 37.25 3.49 -2.58
C TRP A 482 37.22 2.12 -1.89
N LYS A 483 36.16 1.82 -1.14
CA LYS A 483 36.00 0.51 -0.47
C LYS A 483 35.87 -0.61 -1.50
N THR A 484 35.00 -0.47 -2.50
CA THR A 484 34.81 -1.50 -3.53
C THR A 484 36.08 -1.73 -4.35
N CYS A 485 36.76 -0.65 -4.79
CA CYS A 485 38.03 -0.77 -5.53
C CYS A 485 39.12 -1.45 -4.67
N PHE A 486 39.18 -1.13 -3.38
CA PHE A 486 40.14 -1.72 -2.46
C PHE A 486 39.88 -3.21 -2.21
N GLN A 487 38.62 -3.61 -2.01
CA GLN A 487 38.25 -5.02 -1.81
C GLN A 487 38.59 -5.85 -3.04
N LEU A 488 38.26 -5.37 -4.24
CA LEU A 488 38.59 -6.06 -5.49
C LEU A 488 40.11 -6.24 -5.65
N SER A 489 40.92 -5.20 -5.37
CA SER A 489 42.39 -5.28 -5.50
C SER A 489 43.05 -6.34 -4.60
N LYS A 490 42.41 -6.68 -3.48
CA LYS A 490 42.90 -7.66 -2.50
C LYS A 490 42.57 -9.10 -2.87
N HIS A 491 41.69 -9.33 -3.84
CA HIS A 491 41.19 -10.67 -4.12
C HIS A 491 42.34 -11.60 -4.57
N PRO A 492 42.57 -12.74 -3.90
CA PRO A 492 43.70 -13.62 -4.17
C PRO A 492 43.58 -14.37 -5.49
N ALA A 493 42.35 -14.68 -5.91
CA ALA A 493 42.07 -15.45 -7.13
C ALA A 493 42.16 -14.59 -8.39
N TRP A 494 42.38 -13.27 -8.26
CA TRP A 494 42.58 -12.40 -9.40
C TRP A 494 44.07 -12.43 -9.80
N GLU A 495 44.35 -13.11 -10.91
CA GLU A 495 45.72 -13.34 -11.41
C GLU A 495 46.34 -12.11 -12.12
N ASP A 496 45.52 -11.13 -12.52
CA ASP A 496 45.99 -9.91 -13.20
C ASP A 496 46.52 -8.88 -12.19
N THR A 497 47.76 -9.08 -11.75
CA THR A 497 48.47 -8.18 -10.84
C THR A 497 48.51 -6.71 -11.30
N PRO A 498 48.75 -6.37 -12.59
CA PRO A 498 48.76 -4.96 -13.01
C PRO A 498 47.39 -4.27 -12.94
N GLU A 499 46.29 -4.96 -13.26
CA GLU A 499 44.95 -4.38 -13.06
C GLU A 499 44.61 -4.21 -11.57
N ARG A 500 45.04 -5.15 -10.71
CA ARG A 500 44.90 -5.02 -9.25
C ARG A 500 45.60 -3.78 -8.70
N ILE A 501 46.82 -3.51 -9.18
CA ILE A 501 47.57 -2.31 -8.82
C ILE A 501 46.83 -1.05 -9.29
N THR A 502 46.24 -1.09 -10.49
CA THR A 502 45.44 0.03 -11.04
C THR A 502 44.20 0.31 -10.19
N MET A 503 43.45 -0.72 -9.80
CA MET A 503 42.28 -0.58 -8.92
C MET A 503 42.67 -0.05 -7.53
N LEU A 504 43.80 -0.51 -6.98
CA LEU A 504 44.33 0.00 -5.73
C LEU A 504 44.75 1.47 -5.83
N ALA A 505 45.38 1.86 -6.94
CA ALA A 505 45.75 3.25 -7.19
C ALA A 505 44.50 4.14 -7.23
N HIS A 506 43.43 3.74 -7.93
CA HIS A 506 42.16 4.44 -7.90
C HIS A 506 41.60 4.57 -6.48
N ALA A 507 41.61 3.49 -5.69
CA ALA A 507 41.18 3.55 -4.29
C ALA A 507 41.97 4.58 -3.47
N MET A 508 43.29 4.64 -3.64
CA MET A 508 44.17 5.59 -2.93
C MET A 508 43.90 7.05 -3.30
N THR A 509 43.47 7.34 -4.52
CA THR A 509 43.10 8.72 -4.91
C THR A 509 41.82 9.23 -4.22
N MET A 510 40.98 8.31 -3.76
CA MET A 510 39.66 8.59 -3.18
C MET A 510 39.60 8.38 -1.66
N CYS A 511 40.55 7.62 -1.08
CA CYS A 511 40.48 7.22 0.31
C CYS A 511 40.76 8.39 1.28
N PRO A 512 40.17 8.36 2.49
CA PRO A 512 40.54 9.30 3.54
C PRO A 512 41.99 9.05 4.02
N PRO A 513 42.70 10.09 4.49
CA PRO A 513 44.14 10.03 4.78
C PRO A 513 44.51 9.02 5.88
N ASN A 514 43.58 8.71 6.78
CA ASN A 514 43.76 7.71 7.84
C ASN A 514 43.91 6.27 7.32
N GLN A 515 43.34 5.95 6.14
CA GLN A 515 43.38 4.59 5.56
C GLN A 515 44.53 4.40 4.56
N LEU A 516 45.20 5.48 4.16
CA LEU A 516 46.24 5.46 3.13
C LEU A 516 47.44 4.57 3.51
N GLY A 517 47.83 4.56 4.79
CA GLY A 517 48.95 3.73 5.27
C GLY A 517 48.69 2.22 5.16
N GLY A 518 47.43 1.79 5.25
CA GLY A 518 47.05 0.40 4.99
C GLY A 518 47.15 0.05 3.50
N MET A 519 46.69 0.95 2.63
CA MET A 519 46.70 0.77 1.18
C MET A 519 48.12 0.76 0.60
N LEU A 520 49.01 1.63 1.08
CA LEU A 520 50.41 1.69 0.65
C LEU A 520 51.18 0.39 0.93
N ARG A 521 50.91 -0.26 2.06
CA ARG A 521 51.50 -1.58 2.38
C ARG A 521 51.01 -2.68 1.43
N GLN A 522 49.71 -2.65 1.10
CA GLN A 522 49.15 -3.56 0.10
C GLN A 522 49.77 -3.30 -1.28
N TRP A 523 49.95 -2.04 -1.65
CA TRP A 523 50.56 -1.64 -2.92
C TRP A 523 51.99 -2.16 -3.02
N ALA A 524 52.83 -1.96 -1.99
CA ALA A 524 54.19 -2.47 -1.97
C ALA A 524 54.26 -4.00 -2.10
N THR A 525 53.26 -4.72 -1.54
CA THR A 525 53.17 -6.18 -1.65
C THR A 525 52.83 -6.61 -3.09
N LEU A 526 51.86 -5.95 -3.72
CA LEU A 526 51.48 -6.22 -5.12
C LEU A 526 52.59 -5.83 -6.10
N ASP A 527 53.29 -4.72 -5.84
CA ASP A 527 54.41 -4.26 -6.66
C ASP A 527 55.58 -5.25 -6.61
N ALA A 528 55.94 -5.74 -5.42
CA ALA A 528 56.93 -6.80 -5.27
C ALA A 528 56.49 -8.14 -5.91
N GLN A 529 55.18 -8.43 -5.93
CA GLN A 529 54.65 -9.58 -6.66
C GLN A 529 54.76 -9.40 -8.17
N LEU A 530 54.38 -8.23 -8.70
CA LEU A 530 54.49 -7.91 -10.12
C LEU A 530 55.93 -8.01 -10.60
N ALA A 531 56.89 -7.46 -9.86
CA ALA A 531 58.31 -7.52 -10.20
C ALA A 531 58.83 -8.97 -10.32
N ARG A 532 58.37 -9.87 -9.45
CA ARG A 532 58.70 -11.30 -9.53
C ARG A 532 58.05 -11.97 -10.73
N GLU A 533 56.76 -11.73 -10.96
CA GLU A 533 56.01 -12.34 -12.06
C GLU A 533 56.50 -11.89 -13.44
N VAL A 534 56.91 -10.63 -13.58
CA VAL A 534 57.58 -10.10 -14.77
C VAL A 534 58.96 -10.74 -14.95
N GLY A 535 59.73 -10.92 -13.86
CA GLY A 535 61.01 -11.63 -13.89
C GLY A 535 60.88 -13.11 -14.28
N GLU A 536 59.74 -13.73 -13.96
CA GLU A 536 59.36 -15.10 -14.35
C GLU A 536 58.78 -15.20 -15.77
N GLY A 537 58.57 -14.07 -16.45
CA GLY A 537 58.05 -14.01 -17.82
C GLY A 537 56.55 -14.28 -17.96
N LYS A 538 55.75 -14.12 -16.89
CA LYS A 538 54.29 -14.25 -16.97
C LYS A 538 53.71 -13.13 -17.85
N MET A 539 52.79 -13.50 -18.75
CA MET A 539 52.04 -12.54 -19.56
C MET A 539 50.65 -12.31 -18.95
N PHE A 540 50.31 -11.05 -18.73
CA PHE A 540 49.03 -10.65 -18.15
C PHE A 540 47.96 -10.41 -19.21
N ALA A 541 46.69 -10.64 -18.86
CA ALA A 541 45.55 -10.45 -19.76
C ALA A 541 45.41 -8.98 -20.18
N SER A 542 45.56 -8.07 -19.23
CA SER A 542 45.59 -6.62 -19.42
C SER A 542 46.72 -6.15 -20.35
N ALA A 543 47.92 -6.70 -20.19
CA ALA A 543 49.07 -6.41 -21.05
C ALA A 543 48.85 -6.91 -22.49
N LYS A 544 48.22 -8.07 -22.66
CA LYS A 544 47.81 -8.59 -23.97
C LYS A 544 46.76 -7.71 -24.63
N LYS A 545 45.76 -7.24 -23.87
CA LYS A 545 44.68 -6.35 -24.32
C LYS A 545 45.23 -5.02 -24.81
N ALA A 546 46.15 -4.41 -24.06
CA ALA A 546 46.85 -3.19 -24.44
C ALA A 546 47.68 -3.35 -25.72
N ALA A 547 48.44 -4.44 -25.85
CA ALA A 547 49.23 -4.73 -27.05
C ALA A 547 48.35 -4.98 -28.31
N SER A 548 47.17 -5.59 -28.15
CA SER A 548 46.21 -5.76 -29.25
C SER A 548 45.44 -4.48 -29.61
N ALA A 549 45.26 -3.55 -28.67
CA ALA A 549 44.64 -2.24 -28.93
C ALA A 549 45.58 -1.31 -29.73
N GLU A 550 46.89 -1.38 -29.51
CA GLU A 550 47.89 -0.65 -30.30
C GLU A 550 48.12 -1.25 -31.70
N GLY A 551 47.83 -2.54 -31.92
CA GLY A 551 47.96 -3.21 -33.23
C GLY A 551 46.80 -2.99 -34.21
N GLY A 552 45.76 -2.24 -33.82
CA GLY A 552 44.49 -2.11 -34.56
C GLY A 552 44.37 -0.90 -35.50
N VAL A 553 45.43 -0.11 -35.70
CA VAL A 553 45.39 1.07 -36.58
C VAL A 553 46.47 1.00 -37.66
N GLY A 554 46.04 0.65 -38.89
CA GLY A 554 46.71 1.04 -40.13
C GLY A 554 47.85 0.13 -40.61
N GLY A 555 47.57 -0.64 -41.67
CA GLY A 555 48.59 -1.38 -42.41
C GLY A 555 49.57 -0.48 -43.16
N GLY A 556 50.83 -0.91 -43.25
CA GLY A 556 51.82 -0.32 -44.14
C GLY A 556 53.28 -0.58 -43.75
N GLY A 557 53.78 -1.79 -44.03
CA GLY A 557 55.12 -2.05 -44.58
C GLY A 557 56.41 -1.61 -43.84
N TRP A 558 57.32 -2.58 -43.78
CA TRP A 558 58.79 -2.50 -43.88
C TRP A 558 59.68 -2.68 -42.62
N LEU A 559 60.52 -3.73 -42.76
CA LEU A 559 61.79 -4.11 -42.12
C LEU A 559 61.91 -4.28 -40.60
N GLY A 560 62.06 -5.55 -40.22
CA GLY A 560 63.40 -6.08 -39.97
C GLY A 560 64.08 -5.61 -38.69
N GLY A 561 63.73 -6.23 -37.56
CA GLY A 561 64.51 -6.18 -36.34
C GLY A 561 64.11 -7.30 -35.39
N LYS A 562 65.00 -8.26 -35.15
CA LYS A 562 64.94 -9.15 -33.99
C LYS A 562 65.14 -8.27 -32.75
N GLY A 563 64.05 -7.78 -32.19
CA GLY A 563 64.00 -7.08 -30.92
C GLY A 563 63.43 -8.01 -29.86
N GLU A 564 64.30 -8.42 -28.95
CA GLU A 564 64.00 -8.90 -27.61
C GLU A 564 62.75 -8.22 -27.03
N TYR A 565 61.69 -9.00 -26.77
CA TYR A 565 60.54 -8.57 -25.97
C TYR A 565 60.99 -8.43 -24.51
N THR A 566 61.66 -7.32 -24.19
CA THR A 566 62.08 -6.98 -22.83
C THR A 566 60.98 -6.20 -22.12
N ALA A 567 60.98 -6.31 -20.78
CA ALA A 567 60.01 -5.85 -19.78
C ALA A 567 59.60 -4.35 -19.80
N ALA A 568 59.96 -3.58 -20.84
CA ALA A 568 59.67 -2.15 -20.94
C ALA A 568 58.20 -1.83 -21.25
N SER A 569 57.43 -2.75 -21.85
CA SER A 569 55.99 -2.53 -22.11
C SER A 569 55.11 -2.63 -20.86
N VAL A 570 55.59 -3.27 -19.79
CA VAL A 570 54.90 -3.29 -18.48
C VAL A 570 55.26 -2.03 -17.65
N GLY A 571 56.48 -1.49 -17.83
CA GLY A 571 56.91 -0.25 -17.19
C GLY A 571 56.11 1.00 -17.62
N ALA A 572 55.53 0.99 -18.83
CA ALA A 572 54.69 2.08 -19.32
C ALA A 572 53.32 2.17 -18.61
N MET A 573 52.77 1.04 -18.11
CA MET A 573 51.54 1.06 -17.29
C MET A 573 51.80 1.49 -15.84
N VAL A 574 52.94 1.10 -15.25
CA VAL A 574 53.35 1.56 -13.91
C VAL A 574 53.68 3.07 -13.93
N GLY A 575 54.22 3.58 -15.03
CA GLY A 575 54.40 5.02 -15.25
C GLY A 575 53.10 5.84 -15.29
N SER A 576 51.99 5.25 -15.76
CA SER A 576 50.67 5.92 -15.74
C SER A 576 50.06 6.00 -14.34
N ALA A 577 50.32 5.02 -13.46
CA ALA A 577 49.88 5.08 -12.06
C ALA A 577 50.64 6.15 -11.25
N ALA A 578 51.93 6.35 -11.54
CA ALA A 578 52.72 7.44 -10.95
C ALA A 578 52.25 8.84 -11.40
N ASN A 579 51.64 8.94 -12.59
CA ASN A 579 51.08 10.19 -13.11
C ASN A 579 49.68 10.53 -12.58
N MET A 580 49.03 9.63 -11.84
CA MET A 580 47.71 9.85 -11.21
C MET A 580 47.78 10.33 -9.75
N LEU A 581 48.98 10.39 -9.17
CA LEU A 581 49.21 11.04 -7.89
C LEU A 581 49.71 12.47 -8.17
N PRO A 582 48.99 13.54 -7.73
CA PRO A 582 49.49 14.90 -7.87
C PRO A 582 50.58 15.13 -6.82
N LEU A 583 51.77 14.59 -7.06
CA LEU A 583 52.99 14.92 -6.33
C LEU A 583 53.75 16.00 -7.10
N SER A 584 53.15 17.19 -7.19
CA SER A 584 53.88 18.41 -7.53
C SER A 584 53.82 19.40 -6.36
N PHE A 585 54.51 19.07 -5.27
CA PHE A 585 54.98 20.10 -4.33
C PHE A 585 56.26 20.71 -4.90
N SER A 586 56.12 21.80 -5.65
CA SER A 586 57.24 22.72 -5.93
C SER A 586 57.17 23.90 -4.95
N PRO A 587 58.16 24.09 -4.07
CA PRO A 587 58.12 25.12 -3.04
C PRO A 587 58.95 26.32 -3.49
N LEU A 588 58.49 27.15 -4.43
CA LEU A 588 59.13 28.44 -4.75
C LEU A 588 58.33 29.22 -5.80
N SER A 589 57.22 29.84 -5.40
CA SER A 589 56.55 30.93 -6.13
C SER A 589 55.43 31.54 -5.29
N TYR A 590 55.74 32.19 -4.16
CA TYR A 590 54.73 33.01 -3.43
C TYR A 590 55.31 34.18 -2.63
N PHE A 591 56.38 34.81 -3.14
CA PHE A 591 56.77 36.16 -2.75
C PHE A 591 56.80 37.04 -4.00
N GLY A 592 55.82 37.94 -4.13
CA GLY A 592 55.76 38.82 -5.30
C GLY A 592 54.47 39.63 -5.42
N ASN A 593 54.35 40.66 -4.59
CA ASN A 593 53.79 41.98 -4.93
C ASN A 593 52.28 42.10 -5.23
N ALA A 594 51.50 42.54 -4.24
CA ALA A 594 50.21 43.20 -4.45
C ALA A 594 50.20 44.55 -3.71
N ALA A 595 50.36 45.62 -4.50
CA ALA A 595 50.08 46.99 -4.08
C ALA A 595 48.60 47.31 -4.30
N THR A 596 48.00 47.94 -3.28
CA THR A 596 46.89 48.90 -3.33
C THR A 596 45.57 48.51 -4.00
N GLY A 597 44.52 48.37 -3.18
CA GLY A 597 43.13 48.37 -3.62
C GLY A 597 42.15 48.25 -2.44
N THR A 598 41.66 49.39 -1.98
CA THR A 598 40.74 49.65 -0.87
C THR A 598 39.39 48.90 -0.93
N GLY A 599 38.85 48.53 0.24
CA GLY A 599 37.42 48.73 0.53
C GLY A 599 36.63 47.57 1.17
N ALA A 600 36.10 47.87 2.37
CA ALA A 600 34.85 47.38 2.98
C ALA A 600 34.87 46.14 3.92
N VAL A 601 34.85 46.49 5.21
CA VAL A 601 34.40 45.76 6.41
C VAL A 601 32.89 45.46 6.34
N VAL A 602 32.43 44.26 6.76
CA VAL A 602 31.24 44.04 7.64
C VAL A 602 31.25 42.63 8.28
N GLN A 603 31.32 42.66 9.61
CA GLN A 603 30.66 41.88 10.69
C GLN A 603 30.52 40.34 10.72
N ARG A 604 30.69 39.91 11.97
CA ARG A 604 30.64 38.59 12.59
C ARG A 604 29.25 38.39 13.20
N ALA A 605 28.63 37.22 13.00
CA ALA A 605 27.54 36.72 13.84
C ALA A 605 27.58 35.19 13.88
N GLY A 606 27.53 34.62 15.08
CA GLY A 606 27.51 33.17 15.32
C GLY A 606 26.10 32.58 15.23
N GLY A 607 26.03 31.26 15.09
CA GLY A 607 24.80 30.49 15.15
C GLY A 607 25.10 29.00 15.20
N VAL A 608 24.79 28.39 16.35
CA VAL A 608 24.82 26.96 16.65
C VAL A 608 23.71 26.25 15.87
N ALA A 609 24.02 25.12 15.22
CA ALA A 609 23.02 24.18 14.71
C ALA A 609 23.45 22.74 15.04
N LYS A 610 22.50 22.00 15.64
CA LYS A 610 22.58 20.60 16.06
C LYS A 610 22.73 19.67 14.84
N GLU A 611 23.70 18.76 14.87
CA GLU A 611 23.76 17.61 13.97
C GLU A 611 22.81 16.50 14.46
N GLY A 612 22.10 15.92 13.48
CA GLY A 612 21.20 14.79 13.65
C GLY A 612 21.97 13.48 13.83
N GLU A 613 21.52 12.74 14.82
CA GLU A 613 21.91 11.40 15.22
C GLU A 613 21.82 10.40 14.04
N VAL A 614 22.96 9.81 13.66
CA VAL A 614 23.06 8.70 12.72
C VAL A 614 22.91 7.39 13.49
N ASP A 615 21.96 6.58 13.04
CA ASP A 615 21.50 5.33 13.65
C ASP A 615 22.65 4.33 13.90
N ALA A 616 22.88 3.99 15.18
CA ALA A 616 24.00 3.21 15.69
C ALA A 616 24.07 1.75 15.17
N ARG A 617 23.08 1.29 14.39
CA ARG A 617 23.10 -0.02 13.72
C ARG A 617 23.95 -0.04 12.45
N THR A 618 24.11 1.08 11.75
CA THR A 618 24.93 1.13 10.51
C THR A 618 26.43 1.09 10.83
N ALA A 619 26.83 1.59 12.00
CA ALA A 619 28.24 1.60 12.43
C ALA A 619 28.80 0.20 12.76
N LYS A 620 27.95 -0.78 13.10
CA LYS A 620 28.42 -2.13 13.49
C LYS A 620 28.74 -3.06 12.33
N LEU A 621 28.34 -2.74 11.10
CA LEU A 621 28.65 -3.57 9.92
C LEU A 621 30.09 -3.33 9.39
N PHE A 622 30.77 -2.27 9.86
CA PHE A 622 32.09 -1.86 9.34
C PHE A 622 33.10 -1.43 10.42
N ASP A 623 32.89 -1.80 11.69
CA ASP A 623 33.82 -1.45 12.77
C ASP A 623 35.02 -2.41 12.78
N PHE A 624 36.20 -1.93 12.35
CA PHE A 624 37.44 -2.71 12.19
C PHE A 624 38.48 -2.45 13.29
N ASP A 625 38.12 -1.82 14.41
CA ASP A 625 39.11 -1.34 15.39
C ASP A 625 39.75 -2.41 16.29
N GLY A 626 39.50 -3.70 16.02
CA GLY A 626 40.04 -4.83 16.81
C GLY A 626 41.39 -5.38 16.34
N VAL A 627 41.94 -4.94 15.20
CA VAL A 627 43.14 -5.55 14.60
C VAL A 627 44.27 -4.52 14.52
N SER A 628 44.78 -4.12 15.68
CA SER A 628 46.13 -3.56 15.82
C SER A 628 46.62 -3.72 17.26
N GLY A 629 47.33 -4.82 17.51
CA GLY A 629 48.22 -4.91 18.66
C GLY A 629 49.46 -4.06 18.40
N ALA A 630 49.43 -2.79 18.80
CA ALA A 630 50.62 -1.96 19.01
C ALA A 630 50.29 -0.85 20.02
N SER A 631 51.12 -0.79 21.05
CA SER A 631 51.04 -0.05 22.31
C SER A 631 51.27 1.47 22.24
N GLY A 632 50.79 2.17 23.27
CA GLY A 632 51.31 3.46 23.77
C GLY A 632 50.42 3.99 24.91
N GLU A 633 50.69 3.60 26.16
CA GLU A 633 51.37 4.40 27.21
C GLU A 633 50.47 5.41 27.95
N GLY A 634 50.19 5.12 29.23
CA GLY A 634 49.74 6.12 30.19
C GLY A 634 48.90 5.56 31.34
N GLY A 635 49.51 5.44 32.54
CA GLY A 635 48.77 5.41 33.81
C GLY A 635 48.98 4.15 34.67
N GLY A 636 49.80 4.29 35.72
CA GLY A 636 50.15 3.21 36.63
C GLY A 636 49.09 2.83 37.66
N GLY A 637 49.26 1.64 38.23
CA GLY A 637 48.49 1.14 39.38
C GLY A 637 48.74 -0.36 39.58
N ALA A 638 49.30 -0.72 40.73
CA ALA A 638 49.86 -2.02 41.03
C ALA A 638 48.83 -3.13 41.33
N GLY A 639 49.16 -4.36 40.91
CA GLY A 639 48.83 -5.61 41.63
C GLY A 639 47.69 -6.46 41.05
N GLY A 640 48.04 -7.64 40.49
CA GLY A 640 47.08 -8.75 40.36
C GLY A 640 47.30 -9.68 39.16
N ALA A 641 47.95 -10.82 39.42
CA ALA A 641 47.97 -12.10 38.70
C ALA A 641 47.39 -12.18 37.26
N GLY A 642 48.26 -12.51 36.30
CA GLY A 642 47.89 -12.88 34.93
C GLY A 642 47.08 -14.18 34.89
N GLY A 643 45.79 -14.07 34.56
CA GLY A 643 44.95 -15.20 34.20
C GLY A 643 45.04 -15.49 32.71
N TYR A 644 45.68 -16.58 32.34
CA TYR A 644 45.49 -17.21 31.03
C TYR A 644 44.04 -17.67 30.94
N VAL A 645 43.22 -16.95 30.16
CA VAL A 645 41.84 -17.37 29.88
C VAL A 645 41.89 -18.30 28.68
N ASP A 646 41.56 -19.56 28.93
CA ASP A 646 41.48 -20.63 27.93
C ASP A 646 40.62 -20.18 26.73
N PRO A 647 41.12 -20.29 25.48
CA PRO A 647 40.36 -20.00 24.26
C PRO A 647 38.98 -20.67 24.23
N THR A 648 38.84 -21.83 24.86
CA THR A 648 37.60 -22.60 24.97
C THR A 648 36.56 -21.88 25.84
N GLU A 649 36.98 -21.24 26.94
CA GLU A 649 36.08 -20.42 27.78
C GLU A 649 35.64 -19.14 27.07
N ARG A 650 36.51 -18.56 26.24
CA ARG A 650 36.20 -17.38 25.42
C ARG A 650 35.16 -17.72 24.34
N ALA A 651 35.28 -18.90 23.71
CA ALA A 651 34.30 -19.41 22.77
C ALA A 651 32.94 -19.73 23.44
N VAL A 652 32.96 -20.29 24.66
CA VAL A 652 31.73 -20.59 25.42
C VAL A 652 31.02 -19.31 25.89
N ARG A 653 31.76 -18.26 26.26
CA ARG A 653 31.18 -16.94 26.58
C ARG A 653 30.63 -16.23 25.34
N ALA A 654 31.33 -16.33 24.19
CA ALA A 654 30.83 -15.81 22.92
C ALA A 654 29.56 -16.56 22.45
N ALA A 655 29.50 -17.88 22.66
CA ALA A 655 28.32 -18.68 22.35
C ALA A 655 27.13 -18.38 23.28
N ARG A 656 27.37 -18.11 24.58
CA ARG A 656 26.31 -17.63 25.49
C ARG A 656 25.81 -16.23 25.13
N ALA A 657 26.71 -15.31 24.79
CA ALA A 657 26.35 -13.97 24.34
C ALA A 657 25.58 -13.99 23.01
N ALA A 658 25.93 -14.89 22.09
CA ALA A 658 25.19 -15.11 20.83
C ALA A 658 23.82 -15.74 21.06
N ARG A 659 23.68 -16.61 22.08
CA ARG A 659 22.39 -17.20 22.47
C ARG A 659 21.44 -16.16 23.09
N ASP A 660 21.98 -15.26 23.89
CA ASP A 660 21.20 -14.16 24.49
C ASP A 660 20.86 -13.06 23.46
N PHE A 661 21.69 -12.89 22.42
CA PHE A 661 21.45 -11.96 21.31
C PHE A 661 20.34 -12.42 20.34
N LEU A 662 20.12 -13.74 20.21
CA LEU A 662 19.10 -14.33 19.32
C LEU A 662 17.72 -14.50 19.97
N GLY A 663 17.51 -14.02 21.19
CA GLY A 663 16.19 -13.95 21.80
C GLY A 663 15.51 -15.31 22.07
N TRP A 664 16.27 -16.41 22.14
CA TRP A 664 15.73 -17.73 22.45
C TRP A 664 15.51 -17.88 23.97
N LYS A 665 14.50 -17.17 24.49
CA LYS A 665 13.82 -17.56 25.72
C LYS A 665 12.72 -18.54 25.35
N SER A 666 12.98 -19.83 25.56
CA SER A 666 11.89 -20.79 25.74
C SER A 666 11.27 -20.51 27.11
N ASP A 667 10.09 -19.90 27.13
CA ASP A 667 9.21 -20.04 28.29
C ASP A 667 8.87 -21.52 28.44
N GLN A 668 9.22 -22.07 29.60
CA GLN A 668 8.85 -23.41 29.99
C GLN A 668 7.73 -23.30 31.03
N PRO A 669 6.49 -23.68 30.70
CA PRO A 669 5.56 -24.21 31.69
C PRO A 669 5.79 -25.72 31.75
N GLY A 670 6.28 -26.19 32.90
CA GLY A 670 6.36 -27.61 33.21
C GLY A 670 5.02 -28.10 33.77
N SER A 671 4.32 -28.94 33.01
CA SER A 671 3.47 -30.00 33.54
C SER A 671 3.81 -31.32 32.83
N GLN A 672 3.76 -32.39 33.62
CA GLN A 672 4.16 -33.77 33.36
C GLN A 672 3.44 -34.42 32.15
N GLN A 673 4.10 -35.33 31.42
CA GLN A 673 3.92 -36.80 31.46
C GLN A 673 4.37 -37.54 30.16
N ASP A 674 5.20 -38.56 30.39
CA ASP A 674 5.35 -39.89 29.77
C ASP A 674 5.43 -40.20 28.24
N GLN A 675 6.60 -40.80 27.91
CA GLN A 675 6.89 -42.04 27.13
C GLN A 675 6.12 -42.39 25.83
N LYS A 676 6.85 -42.60 24.73
CA LYS A 676 7.38 -43.94 24.32
C LYS A 676 8.24 -43.91 23.04
N GLN A 677 9.12 -44.91 23.00
CA GLN A 677 10.12 -45.25 21.99
C GLN A 677 9.58 -45.52 20.58
N GLN A 678 10.34 -45.17 19.55
CA GLN A 678 10.74 -46.13 18.51
C GLN A 678 11.99 -45.69 17.76
N GLN A 679 13.03 -46.53 17.84
CA GLN A 679 14.21 -46.52 16.99
C GLN A 679 13.89 -47.22 15.67
N GLY A 680 14.38 -46.64 14.57
CA GLY A 680 14.48 -47.28 13.26
C GLY A 680 15.31 -46.39 12.34
N GLY A 681 16.54 -46.81 12.06
CA GLY A 681 17.53 -46.01 11.34
C GLY A 681 17.49 -46.12 9.82
N GLY A 682 18.30 -45.26 9.19
CA GLY A 682 18.88 -45.47 7.87
C GLY A 682 18.31 -44.60 6.76
N GLY A 683 19.13 -43.69 6.22
CA GLY A 683 18.90 -43.07 4.92
C GLY A 683 19.38 -41.63 4.83
N GLY A 684 20.68 -41.43 4.63
CA GLY A 684 21.29 -40.12 4.41
C GLY A 684 20.77 -39.43 3.14
N GLY A 685 20.46 -38.15 3.28
CA GLY A 685 20.16 -37.22 2.19
C GLY A 685 20.52 -35.82 2.66
N GLY A 686 21.80 -35.45 2.52
CA GLY A 686 22.32 -34.14 2.90
C GLY A 686 21.69 -33.04 2.04
N LEU A 687 20.69 -32.36 2.59
CA LEU A 687 20.11 -31.15 2.02
C LEU A 687 20.98 -29.95 2.43
N GLY A 688 21.70 -29.42 1.45
CA GLY A 688 22.53 -28.22 1.59
C GLY A 688 21.68 -26.99 1.92
N GLY A 689 21.74 -26.56 3.18
CA GLY A 689 21.35 -25.23 3.59
C GLY A 689 22.32 -24.22 3.00
N PHE A 690 21.85 -23.38 2.08
CA PHE A 690 22.60 -22.23 1.58
C PHE A 690 22.75 -21.19 2.69
N SER A 691 23.92 -21.16 3.31
CA SER A 691 24.35 -20.11 4.22
C SER A 691 24.80 -18.89 3.44
N LEU A 692 24.30 -17.70 3.80
CA LEU A 692 24.75 -16.39 3.32
C LEU A 692 26.20 -16.05 3.74
N SER A 693 26.92 -16.99 4.36
CA SER A 693 28.31 -16.81 4.81
C SER A 693 29.39 -17.11 3.76
N ARG A 694 29.05 -17.48 2.52
CA ARG A 694 30.07 -17.77 1.49
C ARG A 694 30.74 -16.55 0.85
N GLY A 695 30.24 -15.33 1.07
CA GLY A 695 30.84 -14.10 0.55
C GLY A 695 31.78 -13.34 1.51
N VAL A 696 31.92 -13.78 2.76
CA VAL A 696 32.67 -13.01 3.80
C VAL A 696 33.80 -13.85 4.45
N GLY A 697 33.99 -15.10 4.00
CA GLY A 697 34.91 -16.06 4.60
C GLY A 697 36.41 -15.80 4.37
N TRP A 698 36.78 -14.82 3.54
CA TRP A 698 38.18 -14.44 3.32
C TRP A 698 38.66 -13.28 4.20
N LEU A 699 37.80 -12.80 5.10
CA LEU A 699 38.07 -11.67 6.00
C LEU A 699 38.72 -12.08 7.35
N ILE A 700 38.87 -13.39 7.63
CA ILE A 700 39.55 -13.90 8.82
C ILE A 700 40.83 -14.60 8.38
N GLY A 701 41.97 -13.97 8.63
CA GLY A 701 43.28 -14.53 8.33
C GLY A 701 43.56 -15.75 9.19
N ASP A 702 43.54 -16.93 8.58
CA ASP A 702 44.25 -18.11 9.06
C ASP A 702 45.47 -18.28 8.13
N GLY A 703 46.59 -17.68 8.54
CA GLY A 703 47.88 -17.92 7.93
C GLY A 703 48.52 -19.15 8.59
N GLU A 704 48.58 -20.25 7.83
CA GLU A 704 49.32 -21.45 8.15
C GLU A 704 50.74 -21.13 8.67
N LYS A 705 51.07 -21.69 9.84
CA LYS A 705 52.45 -22.06 10.16
C LYS A 705 52.49 -23.58 10.29
N ARG A 706 53.39 -24.18 9.50
CA ARG A 706 53.91 -25.53 9.71
C ARG A 706 54.55 -25.68 11.09
#